data_AF-A0A6P2DLG5-F1
#
_entry.id   AF-A0A6P2DLG5-F1
#
_cell.length_a   1.000
_cell.length_b   1.000
_cell.length_c   1.000
_cell.angle_alpha   90.00
_cell.angle_beta   90.00
_cell.angle_gamma   90.00
#
_symmetry.space_group_name_H-M   'P 1'
#
loop_
_entity.id
_entity.type
_entity.pdbx_description
1 polymer ?
#
loop_
_entity_poly.entity_id
_entity_poly.type
_entity_poly.pdbx_seq_one_letter_code
_entity_poly.pdbx_strand_id
1 'polypeptide(L)'
;MFQWLTRTPKRRLSPKAPRTTFGLERLESREVPAVLIQFDYSRDLGGFFNNPEARAIMNRVASELGNSISANLAAITPGGGNTWSASFFDPATGGQTSVTNLAVGANTLQIFLGARSLTGGEAGFGGFGGYSISGSQAWINTIQTRGHSGFAPWGGSITFDSTQNWHFGQTTDGLDRNELDFYSVATHELGHVLGIGTATQWTNLSRNGYFYGANAVALYGAPVPLAPSGGHWADGITLGGQALSLDPTLNYGSRVTWSALDAAGLRDLGWGAPAAAPATPTFTAVPVGSQNAVAFTGNTDGTVSLFVVSNGVLTDTGRRLTPFAGYRGALRVAGGDFNGDGVTDYAFTTGAGPQAVVQLMDGRDGSIMVGQTVIFQGFTGGLFLAAADIDHDGKSELVVSADAGAGPHIQTFRVQGGGLQVQSSFFAFDNPAFRGGARVAAGDINRDGFADVVVTTGGQAEGRVAVYSGADLRNGTATRLLPDFIAFGGLWSGLNAAVGDMDGDGFAELAIAPDRGPAHIKVWSGATLTANAGAQASGVPLVGSFYAFAPTDPSGARLALRDTDGDGRAELVAASANRNSSYARVFTFEQMQANGANAPFTAPFGTPITYDGLYAGLHATSSANTTAANQEAAPVPVEAPKAGEAIYTASADPMKHKCTCAGCTVLAQLAGTDELLSTIPVA
;
A
#
# COMPACT_ATOMS: atom_id res chain seq x y z
N MET A 1 15.77 -71.47 32.22
CA MET A 1 16.33 -72.27 31.11
C MET A 1 17.52 -71.50 30.57
N PHE A 2 18.77 -71.98 30.74
CA PHE A 2 20.07 -71.47 30.21
C PHE A 2 20.41 -69.95 30.39
N GLN A 3 21.45 -69.56 31.16
CA GLN A 3 22.90 -69.45 30.82
C GLN A 3 23.21 -68.46 29.68
N TRP A 4 24.18 -67.52 29.71
CA TRP A 4 25.31 -67.16 30.63
C TRP A 4 25.10 -65.69 31.18
N LEU A 5 25.89 -64.98 32.03
CA LEU A 5 27.34 -64.89 32.39
C LEU A 5 28.21 -64.23 31.27
N THR A 6 29.16 -63.30 31.48
CA THR A 6 29.91 -62.78 32.66
C THR A 6 30.29 -61.27 32.54
N ARG A 7 30.55 -60.56 33.65
CA ARG A 7 31.89 -60.03 34.03
C ARG A 7 31.95 -59.27 35.37
N THR A 8 33.14 -59.24 35.97
CA THR A 8 33.46 -58.87 37.37
C THR A 8 33.65 -57.36 37.63
N PRO A 9 33.36 -56.85 38.84
CA PRO A 9 33.68 -55.48 39.26
C PRO A 9 35.14 -55.30 39.70
N LYS A 10 35.69 -54.08 39.60
CA LYS A 10 36.93 -53.66 40.28
C LYS A 10 36.84 -52.25 40.87
N ARG A 11 37.64 -52.02 41.92
CA ARG A 11 37.64 -50.88 42.86
C ARG A 11 37.67 -49.49 42.20
N ARG A 12 37.09 -48.50 42.91
CA ARG A 12 37.40 -47.08 42.76
C ARG A 12 38.92 -46.83 42.91
N LEU A 13 39.44 -45.88 42.13
CA LEU A 13 40.68 -45.16 42.39
C LEU A 13 40.36 -43.66 42.45
N SER A 14 41.05 -42.92 43.31
CA SER A 14 40.80 -41.48 43.52
C SER A 14 41.20 -40.66 42.29
N PRO A 15 40.47 -39.57 41.95
CA PRO A 15 40.86 -38.70 40.84
C PRO A 15 42.17 -37.99 41.16
N LYS A 16 43.11 -38.00 40.19
CA LYS A 16 44.25 -37.06 40.20
C LYS A 16 43.73 -35.66 39.91
N ALA A 17 44.23 -34.66 40.61
CA ALA A 17 44.00 -33.26 40.25
C ALA A 17 44.56 -33.00 38.82
N PRO A 18 43.82 -32.26 37.97
CA PRO A 18 44.30 -31.90 36.64
C PRO A 18 45.49 -30.93 36.76
N ARG A 19 46.52 -31.14 35.94
CA ARG A 19 47.57 -30.13 35.74
C ARG A 19 47.03 -29.05 34.82
N THR A 20 46.94 -27.81 35.32
CA THR A 20 46.60 -26.64 34.51
C THR A 20 47.76 -26.33 33.55
N THR A 21 47.62 -26.76 32.30
CA THR A 21 48.48 -26.27 31.20
C THR A 21 47.94 -24.92 30.74
N PHE A 22 48.71 -23.85 30.95
CA PHE A 22 48.39 -22.55 30.38
C PHE A 22 48.53 -22.62 28.86
N GLY A 23 47.39 -22.71 28.16
CA GLY A 23 47.33 -22.47 26.74
C GLY A 23 47.53 -20.98 26.47
N LEU A 24 48.51 -20.64 25.65
CA LEU A 24 48.67 -19.29 25.13
C LEU A 24 47.70 -19.14 23.95
N GLU A 25 46.42 -18.92 24.25
CA GLU A 25 45.46 -18.49 23.24
C GLU A 25 45.94 -17.16 22.68
N ARG A 26 46.28 -17.16 21.39
CA ARG A 26 46.53 -15.94 20.65
C ARG A 26 45.18 -15.28 20.46
N LEU A 27 44.88 -14.29 21.32
CA LEU A 27 43.73 -13.40 21.13
C LEU A 27 43.67 -12.98 19.66
N GLU A 28 42.57 -13.29 19.00
CA GLU A 28 42.31 -12.76 17.67
C GLU A 28 42.32 -11.24 17.75
N SER A 29 43.02 -10.61 16.80
CA SER A 29 43.03 -9.16 16.68
C SER A 29 41.61 -8.69 16.34
N ARG A 30 40.88 -8.20 17.35
CA ARG A 30 39.64 -7.41 17.17
C ARG A 30 39.94 -6.03 16.58
N GLU A 31 40.72 -6.02 15.50
CA GLU A 31 40.72 -4.93 14.53
C GLU A 31 39.44 -5.11 13.71
N VAL A 32 38.38 -4.48 14.18
CA VAL A 32 37.19 -4.17 13.37
C VAL A 32 37.41 -2.74 12.90
N PRO A 33 37.99 -2.50 11.70
CA PRO A 33 38.21 -1.15 11.19
C PRO A 33 36.89 -0.58 10.65
N ALA A 34 35.96 -0.34 11.57
CA ALA A 34 34.74 0.41 11.33
C ALA A 34 35.06 1.82 10.83
N VAL A 35 34.22 2.34 9.95
CA VAL A 35 34.41 3.70 9.40
C VAL A 35 33.78 4.71 10.35
N LEU A 36 34.60 5.59 10.92
CA LEU A 36 34.13 6.70 11.75
C LEU A 36 33.52 7.78 10.84
N ILE A 37 32.21 7.92 10.88
CA ILE A 37 31.50 8.98 10.17
C ILE A 37 31.40 10.18 11.11
N GLN A 38 32.17 11.23 10.83
CA GLN A 38 32.30 12.43 11.67
C GLN A 38 31.56 13.60 11.01
N PHE A 39 30.69 14.26 11.78
CA PHE A 39 29.95 15.43 11.32
C PHE A 39 30.60 16.74 11.75
N ASP A 40 30.61 17.71 10.85
CA ASP A 40 30.97 19.11 11.09
C ASP A 40 29.73 19.98 10.83
N TYR A 41 29.28 20.68 11.88
CA TYR A 41 28.09 21.53 11.88
C TYR A 41 28.41 23.02 11.63
N SER A 42 29.66 23.38 11.28
CA SER A 42 30.06 24.76 10.97
C SER A 42 29.37 25.36 9.73
N ARG A 43 28.65 24.53 8.97
CA ARG A 43 27.86 24.91 7.79
C ARG A 43 26.35 24.86 8.04
N ASP A 44 25.89 24.62 9.27
CA ASP A 44 24.49 24.75 9.66
C ASP A 44 24.15 26.22 9.99
N LEU A 45 24.20 27.08 8.97
CA LEU A 45 23.94 28.52 9.14
C LEU A 45 22.48 28.84 9.49
N GLY A 46 21.55 27.92 9.17
CA GLY A 46 20.14 28.00 9.57
C GLY A 46 19.89 27.55 11.02
N GLY A 47 20.86 26.85 11.64
CA GLY A 47 20.72 26.35 13.01
C GLY A 47 19.73 25.21 13.17
N PHE A 48 19.48 24.43 12.10
CA PHE A 48 18.57 23.28 12.13
C PHE A 48 19.04 22.23 13.14
N PHE A 49 20.35 21.98 13.19
CA PHE A 49 21.01 21.14 14.18
C PHE A 49 21.29 21.88 15.49
N ASN A 50 20.64 23.00 15.81
CA ASN A 50 20.48 23.38 17.21
C ASN A 50 19.44 22.48 17.92
N ASN A 51 18.60 21.77 17.15
CA ASN A 51 17.77 20.67 17.60
C ASN A 51 18.67 19.49 18.07
N PRO A 52 18.63 19.09 19.37
CA PRO A 52 19.45 18.01 19.89
C PRO A 52 18.97 16.62 19.46
N GLU A 53 17.67 16.42 19.25
CA GLU A 53 17.09 15.18 18.73
C GLU A 53 17.60 14.90 17.31
N ALA A 54 17.63 15.91 16.43
CA ALA A 54 18.19 15.82 15.08
C ALA A 54 19.66 15.39 15.09
N ARG A 55 20.49 15.96 15.98
CA ARG A 55 21.88 15.49 16.18
C ARG A 55 21.94 14.06 16.70
N ALA A 56 21.05 13.68 17.62
CA ALA A 56 21.01 12.33 18.15
C ALA A 56 20.62 11.29 17.08
N ILE A 57 19.77 11.65 16.12
CA ILE A 57 19.47 10.82 14.94
C ILE A 57 20.68 10.74 14.00
N MET A 58 21.31 11.86 13.62
CA MET A 58 22.52 11.83 12.77
C MET A 58 23.61 10.96 13.39
N ASN A 59 23.92 11.16 14.68
CA ASN A 59 24.93 10.38 15.41
C ASN A 59 24.57 8.88 15.46
N ARG A 60 23.28 8.54 15.60
CA ARG A 60 22.81 7.14 15.52
C ARG A 60 23.07 6.57 14.14
N VAL A 61 22.61 7.23 13.08
CA VAL A 61 22.74 6.77 11.68
C VAL A 61 24.21 6.60 11.29
N ALA A 62 25.08 7.55 11.67
CA ALA A 62 26.53 7.43 11.52
C ALA A 62 27.12 6.24 12.28
N SER A 63 26.64 5.95 13.49
CA SER A 63 27.10 4.79 14.26
C SER A 63 26.61 3.47 13.67
N GLU A 64 25.38 3.40 13.17
CA GLU A 64 24.81 2.18 12.59
C GLU A 64 25.47 1.87 11.25
N LEU A 65 25.52 2.85 10.34
CA LEU A 65 26.15 2.66 9.03
C LEU A 65 27.67 2.53 9.14
N GLY A 66 28.33 3.38 9.94
CA GLY A 66 29.78 3.33 10.13
C GLY A 66 30.30 2.02 10.76
N ASN A 67 29.56 1.43 11.71
CA ASN A 67 29.87 0.10 12.26
C ASN A 67 29.48 -1.04 11.29
N SER A 68 28.57 -0.80 10.36
CA SER A 68 28.19 -1.77 9.32
C SER A 68 29.16 -1.86 8.15
N ILE A 69 30.14 -0.95 8.03
CA ILE A 69 31.14 -0.98 6.95
C ILE A 69 32.55 -1.03 7.51
N SER A 70 33.40 -1.86 6.90
CA SER A 70 34.83 -1.89 7.18
C SER A 70 35.66 -1.47 5.97
N ALA A 71 36.71 -0.69 6.23
CA ALA A 71 37.69 -0.28 5.23
C ALA A 71 39.02 0.04 5.94
N ASN A 72 40.13 0.03 5.19
CA ASN A 72 41.42 0.49 5.69
C ASN A 72 41.78 1.77 4.93
N LEU A 73 41.25 2.90 5.41
CA LEU A 73 41.43 4.22 4.81
C LEU A 73 42.56 4.95 5.53
N ALA A 74 43.64 5.25 4.83
CA ALA A 74 44.72 6.08 5.31
C ALA A 74 44.22 7.47 5.79
N ALA A 75 44.92 8.01 6.78
CA ALA A 75 44.74 9.39 7.22
C ALA A 75 45.18 10.38 6.13
N ILE A 76 44.46 11.49 6.04
CA ILE A 76 44.80 12.62 5.19
C ILE A 76 45.43 13.69 6.10
N THR A 77 46.73 13.88 6.00
CA THR A 77 47.49 14.83 6.84
C THR A 77 48.37 15.71 5.95
N PRO A 78 47.90 16.91 5.56
CA PRO A 78 48.67 17.84 4.74
C PRO A 78 49.93 18.34 5.43
N GLY A 79 50.99 18.60 4.65
CA GLY A 79 52.28 19.03 5.18
C GLY A 79 53.47 18.67 4.28
N GLY A 80 54.65 19.20 4.60
CA GLY A 80 55.89 18.89 3.88
C GLY A 80 55.89 19.27 2.39
N GLY A 81 55.08 20.26 2.00
CA GLY A 81 54.88 20.66 0.60
C GLY A 81 53.74 19.93 -0.13
N ASN A 82 53.13 18.92 0.48
CA ASN A 82 51.91 18.30 0.00
C ASN A 82 50.68 19.12 0.44
N THR A 83 49.81 19.48 -0.51
CA THR A 83 48.59 20.28 -0.28
C THR A 83 47.39 19.74 -1.04
N TRP A 84 46.19 20.11 -0.60
CA TRP A 84 44.94 19.83 -1.30
C TRP A 84 43.85 20.82 -0.90
N SER A 85 42.72 20.82 -1.61
CA SER A 85 41.49 21.44 -1.13
C SER A 85 40.32 20.48 -1.31
N ALA A 86 39.56 20.28 -0.25
CA ALA A 86 38.37 19.42 -0.22
C ALA A 86 37.15 20.21 -0.71
N SER A 87 36.54 19.84 -1.84
CA SER A 87 35.47 20.64 -2.48
C SER A 87 34.11 19.94 -2.45
N PHE A 88 33.06 20.66 -2.08
CA PHE A 88 31.71 20.12 -1.86
C PHE A 88 30.64 21.22 -2.03
N PHE A 89 29.35 20.83 -2.04
CA PHE A 89 28.26 21.80 -2.02
C PHE A 89 27.98 22.24 -0.58
N ASP A 90 28.10 23.53 -0.30
CA ASP A 90 27.90 24.09 1.03
C ASP A 90 26.42 23.88 1.46
N PRO A 91 26.14 23.14 2.55
CA PRO A 91 24.80 22.66 2.83
C PRO A 91 23.81 23.76 3.26
N ALA A 92 24.26 24.96 3.62
CA ALA A 92 23.36 26.09 3.87
C ALA A 92 23.00 26.89 2.61
N THR A 93 23.82 26.83 1.55
CA THR A 93 23.66 27.70 0.37
C THR A 93 23.45 26.96 -0.95
N GLY A 94 23.83 25.69 -1.05
CA GLY A 94 23.86 24.92 -2.29
C GLY A 94 24.98 25.32 -3.26
N GLY A 95 25.81 26.32 -2.92
CA GLY A 95 26.96 26.73 -3.74
C GLY A 95 28.17 25.82 -3.56
N GLN A 96 29.00 25.66 -4.60
CA GLN A 96 30.29 24.97 -4.45
C GLN A 96 31.23 25.77 -3.52
N THR A 97 31.83 25.07 -2.57
CA THR A 97 32.77 25.61 -1.58
C THR A 97 33.97 24.68 -1.43
N SER A 98 35.02 25.10 -0.72
CA SER A 98 36.12 24.20 -0.39
C SER A 98 36.83 24.52 0.91
N VAL A 99 37.50 23.52 1.48
CA VAL A 99 38.36 23.64 2.68
C VAL A 99 39.80 23.24 2.32
N THR A 100 40.66 24.25 2.23
CA THR A 100 42.09 24.10 1.97
C THR A 100 42.78 23.32 3.08
N ASN A 101 43.54 22.29 2.72
CA ASN A 101 44.31 21.45 3.64
C ASN A 101 43.49 20.89 4.81
N LEU A 102 42.27 20.44 4.54
CA LEU A 102 41.48 19.64 5.48
C LEU A 102 42.30 18.42 5.96
N ALA A 103 42.27 18.14 7.26
CA ALA A 103 42.83 16.92 7.83
C ALA A 103 41.70 15.93 8.11
N VAL A 104 41.90 14.64 7.76
CA VAL A 104 40.91 13.58 7.96
C VAL A 104 41.60 12.38 8.61
N GLY A 105 41.01 11.83 9.67
CA GLY A 105 41.56 10.68 10.39
C GLY A 105 41.63 9.40 9.55
N ALA A 106 42.45 8.45 9.98
CA ALA A 106 42.40 7.09 9.43
C ALA A 106 41.01 6.48 9.70
N ASN A 107 40.49 5.73 8.74
CA ASN A 107 39.12 5.18 8.74
C ASN A 107 38.01 6.22 8.99
N THR A 108 38.30 7.52 8.85
CA THR A 108 37.32 8.60 9.10
C THR A 108 36.78 9.17 7.79
N LEU A 109 35.48 9.48 7.75
CA LEU A 109 34.83 10.30 6.73
C LEU A 109 34.36 11.61 7.36
N GLN A 110 34.71 12.76 6.77
CA GLN A 110 34.33 14.08 7.29
C GLN A 110 33.15 14.66 6.49
N ILE A 111 31.97 14.74 7.11
CA ILE A 111 30.74 15.20 6.45
C ILE A 111 30.34 16.56 7.01
N PHE A 112 30.17 17.55 6.13
CA PHE A 112 29.61 18.86 6.49
C PHE A 112 28.09 18.80 6.47
N LEU A 113 27.44 19.15 7.58
CA LEU A 113 25.99 19.16 7.72
C LEU A 113 25.43 20.59 7.77
N GLY A 114 24.19 20.72 7.32
CA GLY A 114 23.35 21.90 7.44
C GLY A 114 21.95 21.64 6.90
N ALA A 115 21.13 22.67 6.83
CA ALA A 115 19.82 22.62 6.20
C ALA A 115 19.53 23.94 5.47
N ARG A 116 18.66 23.88 4.47
CA ARG A 116 18.14 25.04 3.73
C ARG A 116 16.80 24.67 3.08
N SER A 117 16.05 25.64 2.59
CA SER A 117 14.89 25.31 1.73
C SER A 117 15.38 24.60 0.46
N LEU A 118 14.82 23.42 0.19
CA LEU A 118 14.98 22.72 -1.09
C LEU A 118 13.78 23.01 -2.01
N THR A 119 13.94 22.79 -3.32
CA THR A 119 12.98 23.22 -4.34
C THR A 119 12.88 22.20 -5.48
N GLY A 120 11.92 21.29 -5.36
CA GLY A 120 11.71 20.16 -6.29
C GLY A 120 10.90 19.03 -5.66
N GLY A 121 10.96 18.92 -4.33
CA GLY A 121 10.29 17.89 -3.52
C GLY A 121 11.27 17.03 -2.73
N GLU A 122 12.57 17.30 -2.86
CA GLU A 122 13.66 16.62 -2.18
C GLU A 122 13.66 16.97 -0.68
N ALA A 123 13.59 15.95 0.17
CA ALA A 123 13.71 16.13 1.62
C ALA A 123 15.16 16.27 2.10
N GLY A 124 16.12 15.84 1.29
CA GLY A 124 17.56 15.94 1.53
C GLY A 124 18.34 16.00 0.23
N PHE A 125 19.65 16.23 0.35
CA PHE A 125 20.62 16.07 -0.73
C PHE A 125 22.03 15.83 -0.16
N GLY A 126 22.52 14.61 -0.31
CA GLY A 126 23.82 14.13 0.14
C GLY A 126 24.76 13.75 -1.01
N GLY A 127 26.06 13.90 -0.79
CA GLY A 127 27.06 13.44 -1.76
C GLY A 127 28.49 13.54 -1.25
N PHE A 128 29.36 12.68 -1.80
CA PHE A 128 30.79 12.74 -1.52
C PHE A 128 31.43 13.99 -2.14
N GLY A 129 32.52 14.46 -1.54
CA GLY A 129 33.23 15.64 -2.01
C GLY A 129 34.30 15.34 -3.06
N GLY A 130 34.45 16.25 -4.02
CA GLY A 130 35.60 16.31 -4.92
C GLY A 130 36.86 16.87 -4.23
N TYR A 131 37.92 17.09 -5.00
CA TYR A 131 39.15 17.72 -4.51
C TYR A 131 40.00 18.33 -5.63
N SER A 132 40.89 19.25 -5.25
CA SER A 132 42.08 19.62 -6.00
C SER A 132 43.35 19.30 -5.18
N ILE A 133 44.48 19.01 -5.82
CA ILE A 133 45.66 18.46 -5.16
C ILE A 133 46.98 18.92 -5.81
N SER A 134 48.02 19.11 -4.99
CA SER A 134 49.41 19.24 -5.42
C SER A 134 50.36 18.56 -4.42
N GLY A 135 51.46 17.98 -4.91
CA GLY A 135 52.46 17.34 -4.06
C GLY A 135 53.14 16.13 -4.69
N SER A 136 53.65 15.25 -3.84
CA SER A 136 54.29 13.98 -4.24
C SER A 136 53.30 12.96 -4.80
N GLN A 137 53.77 12.01 -5.63
CA GLN A 137 52.90 10.94 -6.13
C GLN A 137 52.32 10.06 -5.01
N ALA A 138 53.06 9.86 -3.92
CA ALA A 138 52.54 9.16 -2.75
C ALA A 138 51.33 9.90 -2.12
N TRP A 139 51.40 11.24 -2.03
CA TRP A 139 50.28 12.07 -1.58
C TRP A 139 49.09 12.04 -2.55
N ILE A 140 49.36 12.03 -3.86
CA ILE A 140 48.33 11.89 -4.89
C ILE A 140 47.57 10.56 -4.71
N ASN A 141 48.29 9.46 -4.53
CA ASN A 141 47.67 8.17 -4.26
C ASN A 141 46.87 8.18 -2.93
N THR A 142 47.37 8.84 -1.87
CA THR A 142 46.65 8.97 -0.59
C THR A 142 45.31 9.69 -0.72
N ILE A 143 45.22 10.80 -1.46
CA ILE A 143 43.92 11.48 -1.67
C ILE A 143 43.02 10.70 -2.64
N GLN A 144 43.58 10.04 -3.67
CA GLN A 144 42.79 9.34 -4.68
C GLN A 144 42.17 8.02 -4.21
N THR A 145 42.89 7.23 -3.39
CA THR A 145 42.45 5.88 -2.99
C THR A 145 42.50 5.63 -1.49
N ARG A 146 43.19 6.49 -0.72
CA ARG A 146 43.47 6.29 0.72
C ARG A 146 44.08 4.92 1.04
N GLY A 147 44.72 4.24 0.08
CA GLY A 147 45.25 2.88 0.23
C GLY A 147 44.20 1.75 0.16
N HIS A 148 42.94 2.08 -0.10
CA HIS A 148 41.84 1.13 -0.27
C HIS A 148 41.59 0.84 -1.77
N SER A 149 41.00 -0.32 -2.07
CA SER A 149 40.76 -0.81 -3.44
C SER A 149 39.36 -0.52 -3.98
N GLY A 150 38.39 -0.26 -3.09
CA GLY A 150 37.02 0.14 -3.45
C GLY A 150 36.86 1.66 -3.57
N PHE A 151 35.63 2.12 -3.44
CA PHE A 151 35.32 3.55 -3.28
C PHE A 151 35.86 4.07 -1.94
N ALA A 152 36.58 5.20 -1.96
CA ALA A 152 37.40 5.66 -0.83
C ALA A 152 37.34 7.19 -0.63
N PRO A 153 36.16 7.79 -0.38
CA PRO A 153 36.03 9.24 -0.23
C PRO A 153 36.79 9.78 0.99
N TRP A 154 37.09 11.07 0.99
CA TRP A 154 37.52 11.79 2.19
C TRP A 154 36.34 12.12 3.13
N GLY A 155 35.13 12.19 2.56
CA GLY A 155 33.94 12.77 3.18
C GLY A 155 33.09 13.46 2.13
N GLY A 156 32.33 14.47 2.53
CA GLY A 156 31.39 15.18 1.65
C GLY A 156 30.47 16.12 2.41
N SER A 157 29.23 16.24 1.97
CA SER A 157 28.22 17.11 2.56
C SER A 157 26.82 16.53 2.45
N ILE A 158 25.96 16.83 3.43
CA ILE A 158 24.52 16.57 3.36
C ILE A 158 23.78 17.85 3.77
N THR A 159 22.77 18.23 2.98
CA THR A 159 21.77 19.23 3.36
C THR A 159 20.41 18.57 3.50
N PHE A 160 19.60 19.06 4.44
CA PHE A 160 18.21 18.65 4.62
C PHE A 160 17.27 19.82 4.32
N ASP A 161 16.07 19.53 3.86
CA ASP A 161 15.07 20.58 3.66
C ASP A 161 14.56 21.11 5.01
N SER A 162 14.89 22.38 5.28
CA SER A 162 14.47 23.08 6.49
C SER A 162 12.95 23.36 6.57
N THR A 163 12.19 23.06 5.51
CA THR A 163 10.74 23.33 5.44
C THR A 163 9.84 22.12 5.65
N GLN A 164 10.40 20.90 5.71
CA GLN A 164 9.63 19.66 5.91
C GLN A 164 9.12 19.51 7.34
N ASN A 165 8.01 18.78 7.49
CA ASN A 165 7.46 18.40 8.79
C ASN A 165 8.19 17.14 9.31
N TRP A 166 9.25 17.33 10.08
CA TRP A 166 10.18 16.26 10.48
C TRP A 166 9.82 15.56 11.80
N HIS A 167 9.76 14.23 11.78
CA HIS A 167 9.85 13.40 12.99
C HIS A 167 11.32 13.12 13.35
N PHE A 168 11.74 13.55 14.54
CA PHE A 168 13.10 13.34 15.07
C PHE A 168 13.19 12.24 16.15
N GLY A 169 12.13 11.47 16.38
CA GLY A 169 12.10 10.45 17.43
C GLY A 169 13.10 9.32 17.21
N GLN A 170 13.74 8.85 18.28
CA GLN A 170 14.68 7.71 18.21
C GLN A 170 14.00 6.42 17.75
N THR A 171 12.72 6.24 18.06
CA THR A 171 11.84 5.16 17.56
C THR A 171 10.77 5.73 16.63
N THR A 172 9.92 4.88 16.08
CA THR A 172 8.67 5.27 15.39
C THR A 172 7.55 5.68 16.36
N ASP A 173 7.82 5.75 17.67
CA ASP A 173 6.82 6.17 18.65
C ASP A 173 6.53 7.67 18.46
N GLY A 174 5.27 8.01 18.24
CA GLY A 174 4.82 9.38 18.00
C GLY A 174 4.87 9.88 16.55
N LEU A 175 5.47 9.11 15.64
CA LEU A 175 5.55 9.44 14.20
C LEU A 175 4.14 9.56 13.58
N ASP A 176 3.74 10.78 13.18
CA ASP A 176 2.45 11.01 12.53
C ASP A 176 2.49 10.76 11.02
N ARG A 177 1.31 10.45 10.45
CA ARG A 177 1.09 10.25 9.01
C ARG A 177 1.37 11.48 8.12
N ASN A 178 1.53 12.67 8.71
CA ASN A 178 1.91 13.90 8.02
C ASN A 178 3.36 14.31 8.33
N GLU A 179 4.13 13.48 9.06
CA GLU A 179 5.54 13.69 9.34
C GLU A 179 6.42 12.82 8.44
N LEU A 180 7.57 13.34 8.03
CA LEU A 180 8.62 12.60 7.35
C LEU A 180 9.68 12.19 8.38
N ASP A 181 10.07 10.92 8.36
CA ASP A 181 11.01 10.37 9.32
C ASP A 181 12.45 10.81 9.02
N PHE A 182 13.02 11.66 9.88
CA PHE A 182 14.35 12.22 9.68
C PHE A 182 15.46 11.16 9.67
N TYR A 183 15.26 10.05 10.40
CA TYR A 183 16.18 8.90 10.37
C TYR A 183 16.26 8.26 8.98
N SER A 184 15.12 8.10 8.30
CA SER A 184 15.04 7.51 6.95
C SER A 184 15.82 8.35 5.94
N VAL A 185 15.57 9.66 5.88
CA VAL A 185 16.29 10.56 4.97
C VAL A 185 17.77 10.65 5.33
N ALA A 186 18.13 10.77 6.62
CA ALA A 186 19.53 10.78 7.04
C ALA A 186 20.29 9.50 6.66
N THR A 187 19.60 8.37 6.61
CA THR A 187 20.15 7.07 6.19
C THR A 187 20.32 7.01 4.66
N HIS A 188 19.31 7.48 3.90
CA HIS A 188 19.34 7.62 2.44
C HIS A 188 20.52 8.50 1.97
N GLU A 189 20.61 9.75 2.46
CA GLU A 189 21.65 10.69 2.06
C GLU A 189 23.08 10.22 2.41
N LEU A 190 23.22 9.49 3.52
CA LEU A 190 24.52 8.90 3.88
C LEU A 190 24.92 7.78 2.93
N GLY A 191 23.97 7.06 2.33
CA GLY A 191 24.20 6.13 1.22
C GLY A 191 24.79 6.80 -0.03
N HIS A 192 24.34 8.02 -0.35
CA HIS A 192 24.90 8.82 -1.44
C HIS A 192 26.31 9.36 -1.16
N VAL A 193 26.62 9.68 0.10
CA VAL A 193 28.00 9.99 0.51
C VAL A 193 28.91 8.74 0.49
N LEU A 194 28.34 7.56 0.77
CA LEU A 194 29.03 6.25 0.66
C LEU A 194 29.10 5.70 -0.78
N GLY A 195 28.56 6.43 -1.76
CA GLY A 195 28.79 6.20 -3.20
C GLY A 195 27.65 5.54 -3.97
N ILE A 196 26.55 5.14 -3.33
CA ILE A 196 25.37 4.63 -4.05
C ILE A 196 24.80 5.77 -4.89
N GLY A 197 24.49 5.50 -6.16
CA GLY A 197 24.00 6.51 -7.11
C GLY A 197 25.05 7.48 -7.65
N THR A 198 26.11 7.75 -6.88
CA THR A 198 27.00 8.89 -7.10
C THR A 198 28.41 8.50 -7.55
N ALA A 199 28.94 7.37 -7.10
CA ALA A 199 30.32 6.97 -7.38
C ALA A 199 30.52 6.42 -8.80
N THR A 200 31.68 6.65 -9.41
CA THR A 200 32.04 6.05 -10.71
C THR A 200 31.96 4.52 -10.68
N GLN A 201 32.26 3.90 -9.53
CA GLN A 201 32.07 2.47 -9.27
C GLN A 201 30.62 2.02 -9.47
N TRP A 202 29.64 2.82 -9.04
CA TRP A 202 28.21 2.57 -9.26
C TRP A 202 27.88 2.70 -10.75
N THR A 203 28.26 3.81 -11.37
CA THR A 203 28.01 4.08 -12.80
C THR A 203 28.60 3.00 -13.72
N ASN A 204 29.76 2.42 -13.37
CA ASN A 204 30.37 1.32 -14.12
C ASN A 204 29.59 -0.01 -14.02
N LEU A 205 28.80 -0.20 -12.96
CA LEU A 205 27.94 -1.36 -12.75
C LEU A 205 26.51 -1.15 -13.27
N SER A 206 26.09 0.10 -13.46
CA SER A 206 24.78 0.50 -13.97
C SER A 206 24.73 0.58 -15.50
N ARG A 207 23.75 -0.08 -16.14
CA ARG A 207 23.49 0.04 -17.59
C ARG A 207 22.05 -0.33 -17.93
N ASN A 208 21.49 0.32 -18.95
CA ASN A 208 20.15 0.05 -19.49
C ASN A 208 19.01 0.08 -18.44
N GLY A 209 19.15 0.85 -17.36
CA GLY A 209 18.18 0.91 -16.26
C GLY A 209 18.35 -0.17 -15.18
N TYR A 210 19.46 -0.91 -15.16
CA TYR A 210 19.73 -1.96 -14.16
C TYR A 210 21.16 -1.88 -13.58
N PHE A 211 21.30 -2.27 -12.33
CA PHE A 211 22.57 -2.43 -11.61
C PHE A 211 23.03 -3.90 -11.62
N TYR A 212 24.31 -4.11 -11.94
CA TYR A 212 24.91 -5.44 -12.12
C TYR A 212 26.02 -5.75 -11.11
N GLY A 213 26.00 -5.13 -9.94
CA GLY A 213 26.88 -5.51 -8.83
C GLY A 213 26.64 -6.97 -8.41
N ALA A 214 27.71 -7.74 -8.23
CA ALA A 214 27.63 -9.18 -8.01
C ALA A 214 26.96 -9.55 -6.67
N ASN A 215 27.13 -8.74 -5.63
CA ASN A 215 26.50 -8.92 -4.33
C ASN A 215 25.01 -8.60 -4.38
N ALA A 216 24.64 -7.50 -5.05
CA ALA A 216 23.25 -7.10 -5.22
C ALA A 216 22.48 -8.11 -6.09
N VAL A 217 23.07 -8.53 -7.22
CA VAL A 217 22.52 -9.58 -8.10
C VAL A 217 22.35 -10.91 -7.37
N ALA A 218 23.31 -11.33 -6.55
CA ALA A 218 23.22 -12.58 -5.79
C ALA A 218 22.13 -12.57 -4.71
N LEU A 219 21.72 -11.39 -4.24
CA LEU A 219 20.68 -11.21 -3.22
C LEU A 219 19.28 -11.00 -3.82
N TYR A 220 19.18 -10.25 -4.92
CA TYR A 220 17.93 -9.98 -5.64
C TYR A 220 17.53 -11.12 -6.61
N GLY A 221 18.51 -11.92 -7.07
CA GLY A 221 18.33 -13.02 -8.03
C GLY A 221 18.49 -12.62 -9.50
N ALA A 222 18.57 -11.32 -9.79
CA ALA A 222 18.66 -10.73 -11.13
C ALA A 222 19.44 -9.40 -11.08
N PRO A 223 19.77 -8.76 -12.22
CA PRO A 223 20.14 -7.34 -12.25
C PRO A 223 19.05 -6.49 -11.57
N VAL A 224 19.45 -5.62 -10.65
CA VAL A 224 18.48 -4.84 -9.84
C VAL A 224 17.98 -3.65 -10.67
N PRO A 225 16.66 -3.43 -10.81
CA PRO A 225 16.13 -2.24 -11.49
C PRO A 225 16.54 -0.93 -10.79
N LEU A 226 16.76 0.10 -11.59
CA LEU A 226 17.12 1.45 -11.15
C LEU A 226 16.02 2.46 -11.50
N ALA A 227 15.90 3.53 -10.72
CA ALA A 227 15.09 4.68 -11.09
C ALA A 227 15.60 5.33 -12.40
N PRO A 228 14.78 6.10 -13.15
CA PRO A 228 15.17 6.67 -14.46
C PRO A 228 16.44 7.54 -14.46
N SER A 229 16.85 8.09 -13.32
CA SER A 229 18.12 8.83 -13.18
C SER A 229 19.37 7.94 -13.09
N GLY A 230 19.21 6.64 -12.82
CA GLY A 230 20.28 5.70 -12.49
C GLY A 230 20.90 5.90 -11.10
N GLY A 231 20.46 6.91 -10.33
CA GLY A 231 20.99 7.27 -9.01
C GLY A 231 20.42 6.47 -7.84
N HIS A 232 19.30 5.79 -8.03
CA HIS A 232 18.55 5.09 -6.99
C HIS A 232 18.14 3.71 -7.50
N TRP A 233 17.76 2.81 -6.59
CA TRP A 233 16.96 1.64 -6.95
C TRP A 233 15.62 2.09 -7.60
N ALA A 234 14.90 1.21 -8.28
CA ALA A 234 13.57 1.57 -8.76
C ALA A 234 12.57 1.74 -7.57
N ASP A 235 11.60 2.64 -7.76
CA ASP A 235 10.50 2.94 -6.82
C ASP A 235 9.76 1.65 -6.41
N GLY A 236 9.56 1.48 -5.11
CA GLY A 236 8.75 0.41 -4.53
C GLY A 236 9.41 -0.98 -4.47
N ILE A 237 10.71 -1.12 -4.74
CA ILE A 237 11.39 -2.41 -4.50
C ILE A 237 11.38 -2.70 -2.99
N THR A 238 11.06 -3.96 -2.64
CA THR A 238 11.22 -4.47 -1.27
C THR A 238 11.99 -5.79 -1.26
N LEU A 239 12.66 -6.08 -0.16
CA LEU A 239 13.34 -7.36 0.08
C LEU A 239 12.84 -7.95 1.40
N GLY A 240 12.14 -9.09 1.33
CA GLY A 240 11.50 -9.68 2.51
C GLY A 240 10.44 -8.78 3.17
N GLY A 241 9.83 -7.87 2.40
CA GLY A 241 8.89 -6.85 2.89
C GLY A 241 9.54 -5.58 3.46
N GLN A 242 10.88 -5.50 3.55
CA GLN A 242 11.59 -4.28 3.92
C GLN A 242 11.78 -3.39 2.67
N ALA A 243 11.39 -2.11 2.76
CA ALA A 243 11.71 -1.08 1.78
C ALA A 243 13.23 -0.81 1.70
N LEU A 244 13.74 -0.43 0.53
CA LEU A 244 15.15 -0.08 0.38
C LEU A 244 15.42 1.35 0.85
N SER A 245 16.56 1.60 1.50
CA SER A 245 16.90 2.95 1.96
C SER A 245 17.29 3.89 0.81
N LEU A 246 17.71 3.36 -0.34
CA LEU A 246 18.05 4.11 -1.56
C LEU A 246 16.98 3.96 -2.65
N ASP A 247 15.73 3.80 -2.25
CA ASP A 247 14.54 4.06 -3.06
C ASP A 247 14.38 5.60 -3.24
N PRO A 248 14.04 6.13 -4.44
CA PRO A 248 13.83 7.56 -4.64
C PRO A 248 12.63 8.15 -3.88
N THR A 249 11.71 7.31 -3.40
CA THR A 249 10.45 7.73 -2.78
C THR A 249 10.40 7.36 -1.30
N LEU A 250 10.01 8.30 -0.44
CA LEU A 250 9.81 8.04 0.99
C LEU A 250 8.38 8.41 1.43
N ASN A 251 7.74 7.46 2.12
CA ASN A 251 6.36 7.61 2.58
C ASN A 251 6.31 8.34 3.93
N TYR A 252 5.47 9.36 4.04
CA TYR A 252 5.14 10.00 5.32
C TYR A 252 4.50 9.01 6.30
N GLY A 253 4.76 9.18 7.60
CA GLY A 253 4.33 8.22 8.63
C GLY A 253 5.05 6.87 8.59
N SER A 254 6.11 6.72 7.80
CA SER A 254 6.92 5.49 7.72
C SER A 254 8.35 5.73 8.19
N ARG A 255 9.01 4.67 8.67
CA ARG A 255 10.47 4.63 8.79
C ARG A 255 11.01 3.52 7.89
N VAL A 256 11.88 3.90 6.98
CA VAL A 256 12.76 3.00 6.23
C VAL A 256 14.06 2.84 7.02
N THR A 257 14.66 1.65 6.92
CA THR A 257 15.94 1.33 7.58
C THR A 257 16.86 0.68 6.55
N TRP A 258 18.17 0.76 6.77
CA TRP A 258 19.17 0.22 5.84
C TRP A 258 18.90 -1.26 5.50
N SER A 259 18.72 -1.56 4.21
CA SER A 259 18.39 -2.91 3.78
C SER A 259 19.62 -3.76 3.50
N ALA A 260 19.41 -5.08 3.44
CA ALA A 260 20.43 -6.00 2.99
C ALA A 260 20.87 -5.75 1.53
N LEU A 261 20.04 -5.12 0.70
CA LEU A 261 20.36 -4.78 -0.69
C LEU A 261 21.16 -3.48 -0.81
N ASP A 262 20.87 -2.48 0.03
CA ASP A 262 21.72 -1.28 0.15
C ASP A 262 23.13 -1.67 0.64
N ALA A 263 23.20 -2.57 1.64
CA ALA A 263 24.46 -3.15 2.11
C ALA A 263 25.17 -3.98 1.03
N ALA A 264 24.43 -4.68 0.17
CA ALA A 264 25.00 -5.40 -0.96
C ALA A 264 25.56 -4.45 -2.04
N GLY A 265 24.85 -3.35 -2.32
CA GLY A 265 25.34 -2.26 -3.16
C GLY A 265 26.69 -1.71 -2.67
N LEU A 266 26.84 -1.44 -1.37
CA LEU A 266 28.13 -1.01 -0.81
C LEU A 266 29.25 -2.06 -0.97
N ARG A 267 28.95 -3.37 -0.83
CA ARG A 267 29.95 -4.42 -1.12
C ARG A 267 30.39 -4.41 -2.59
N ASP A 268 29.49 -4.09 -3.52
CA ASP A 268 29.83 -3.96 -4.95
C ASP A 268 30.60 -2.67 -5.29
N LEU A 269 30.49 -1.62 -4.47
CA LEU A 269 31.40 -0.46 -4.52
C LEU A 269 32.76 -0.73 -3.84
N GLY A 270 32.93 -1.91 -3.24
CA GLY A 270 34.18 -2.37 -2.63
C GLY A 270 34.31 -2.12 -1.11
N TRP A 271 33.27 -1.62 -0.45
CA TRP A 271 33.25 -1.52 1.02
C TRP A 271 33.16 -2.91 1.66
N GLY A 272 33.90 -3.12 2.75
CA GLY A 272 33.83 -4.33 3.56
C GLY A 272 32.61 -4.35 4.49
N ALA A 273 31.40 -4.22 3.94
CA ALA A 273 30.17 -4.48 4.69
C ALA A 273 30.03 -6.00 4.97
N PRO A 274 29.37 -6.42 6.07
CA PRO A 274 29.14 -7.84 6.32
C PRO A 274 28.33 -8.43 5.18
N ALA A 275 28.57 -9.70 4.89
CA ALA A 275 27.60 -10.49 4.14
C ALA A 275 26.30 -10.49 4.95
N ALA A 276 25.20 -10.06 4.35
CA ALA A 276 23.89 -10.42 4.87
C ALA A 276 23.84 -11.95 4.98
N ALA A 277 23.28 -12.48 6.08
CA ALA A 277 22.96 -13.90 6.11
C ALA A 277 22.10 -14.21 4.88
N PRO A 278 22.30 -15.36 4.19
CA PRO A 278 21.49 -15.72 3.05
C PRO A 278 20.07 -16.01 3.52
N ALA A 279 19.26 -14.96 3.62
CA ALA A 279 17.85 -15.06 3.36
C ALA A 279 17.75 -15.67 1.97
N THR A 280 17.48 -16.98 1.91
CA THR A 280 16.97 -17.59 0.68
C THR A 280 15.77 -16.74 0.30
N PRO A 281 15.75 -16.08 -0.87
CA PRO A 281 14.53 -15.42 -1.30
C PRO A 281 13.54 -16.54 -1.58
N THR A 282 12.65 -16.79 -0.61
CA THR A 282 11.56 -17.76 -0.75
C THR A 282 10.47 -17.16 -1.63
N PHE A 283 10.85 -16.75 -2.84
CA PHE A 283 10.04 -16.88 -4.03
C PHE A 283 9.83 -18.38 -4.31
N THR A 284 9.17 -19.06 -3.38
CA THR A 284 8.22 -20.08 -3.79
C THR A 284 7.11 -19.30 -4.48
N ALA A 285 7.30 -19.02 -5.77
CA ALA A 285 6.24 -18.62 -6.66
C ALA A 285 5.28 -19.81 -6.74
N VAL A 286 4.40 -19.93 -5.73
CA VAL A 286 3.20 -20.75 -5.81
C VAL A 286 2.41 -20.12 -6.94
N PRO A 287 2.21 -20.81 -8.08
CA PRO A 287 1.36 -20.26 -9.12
C PRO A 287 -0.02 -20.09 -8.53
N VAL A 288 -0.55 -18.87 -8.53
CA VAL A 288 -1.98 -18.65 -8.25
C VAL A 288 -2.71 -19.23 -9.46
N GLY A 289 -3.05 -20.51 -9.37
CA GLY A 289 -3.70 -21.25 -10.43
C GLY A 289 -5.15 -20.78 -10.60
N SER A 290 -5.34 -19.74 -11.42
CA SER A 290 -6.63 -19.18 -11.82
C SER A 290 -7.61 -19.00 -10.64
N GLN A 291 -7.21 -18.25 -9.62
CA GLN A 291 -8.04 -17.99 -8.43
C GLN A 291 -8.31 -16.49 -8.28
N ASN A 292 -9.59 -16.13 -8.30
CA ASN A 292 -10.13 -14.77 -8.35
C ASN A 292 -9.96 -14.05 -7.00
N ALA A 293 -8.72 -13.76 -6.61
CA ALA A 293 -8.42 -13.36 -5.24
C ALA A 293 -8.95 -11.97 -4.86
N VAL A 294 -9.69 -11.92 -3.76
CA VAL A 294 -10.19 -10.71 -3.10
C VAL A 294 -9.06 -10.05 -2.32
N ALA A 295 -8.74 -8.81 -2.67
CA ALA A 295 -7.76 -8.01 -1.94
C ALA A 295 -8.43 -7.21 -0.82
N PHE A 296 -8.01 -7.45 0.43
CA PHE A 296 -8.48 -6.70 1.60
C PHE A 296 -7.44 -5.70 2.12
N THR A 297 -7.84 -4.44 2.26
CA THR A 297 -7.04 -3.36 2.88
C THR A 297 -7.75 -2.76 4.10
N GLY A 298 -6.98 -2.05 4.95
CA GLY A 298 -7.51 -1.39 6.16
C GLY A 298 -6.87 -1.82 7.47
N ASN A 299 -5.90 -2.73 7.46
CA ASN A 299 -5.03 -2.99 8.62
C ASN A 299 -4.15 -1.76 8.95
N THR A 300 -3.36 -1.86 10.02
CA THR A 300 -2.53 -0.76 10.54
C THR A 300 -1.04 -0.87 10.16
N ASP A 301 -0.70 -1.74 9.21
CA ASP A 301 0.68 -1.97 8.76
C ASP A 301 0.95 -1.71 7.28
N GLY A 302 -0.08 -1.34 6.51
CA GLY A 302 0.04 -1.02 5.09
C GLY A 302 0.09 -2.23 4.17
N THR A 303 -0.05 -3.44 4.70
CA THR A 303 -0.12 -4.65 3.88
C THR A 303 -1.53 -4.89 3.34
N VAL A 304 -1.64 -5.68 2.28
CA VAL A 304 -2.89 -6.13 1.66
C VAL A 304 -2.99 -7.63 1.91
N SER A 305 -4.13 -8.13 2.36
CA SER A 305 -4.34 -9.58 2.52
C SER A 305 -5.20 -10.13 1.40
N LEU A 306 -4.70 -11.14 0.67
CA LEU A 306 -5.43 -11.77 -0.42
C LEU A 306 -6.20 -13.00 0.08
N PHE A 307 -7.48 -13.06 -0.24
CA PHE A 307 -8.41 -14.14 0.12
C PHE A 307 -9.02 -14.75 -1.14
N VAL A 308 -9.43 -16.01 -1.09
CA VAL A 308 -10.27 -16.63 -2.14
C VAL A 308 -11.66 -16.90 -1.60
N VAL A 309 -12.67 -16.74 -2.45
CA VAL A 309 -14.05 -17.14 -2.14
C VAL A 309 -14.26 -18.58 -2.62
N SER A 310 -15.08 -19.32 -1.89
CA SER A 310 -15.76 -20.50 -2.42
C SER A 310 -17.08 -20.67 -1.68
N ASN A 311 -18.21 -20.74 -2.39
CA ASN A 311 -19.54 -20.89 -1.79
C ASN A 311 -19.84 -19.79 -0.74
N GLY A 312 -19.38 -18.55 -0.99
CA GLY A 312 -19.48 -17.42 -0.07
C GLY A 312 -18.56 -17.46 1.17
N VAL A 313 -17.67 -18.46 1.29
CA VAL A 313 -16.67 -18.53 2.38
C VAL A 313 -15.35 -17.90 1.94
N LEU A 314 -14.86 -16.91 2.69
CA LEU A 314 -13.55 -16.30 2.49
C LEU A 314 -12.44 -17.11 3.18
N THR A 315 -11.45 -17.57 2.40
CA THR A 315 -10.27 -18.30 2.89
C THR A 315 -8.99 -17.50 2.64
N ASP A 316 -8.15 -17.33 3.66
CA ASP A 316 -6.88 -16.61 3.56
C ASP A 316 -5.88 -17.40 2.70
N THR A 317 -5.30 -16.78 1.68
CA THR A 317 -4.27 -17.40 0.83
C THR A 317 -2.88 -17.43 1.49
N GLY A 318 -2.68 -16.64 2.56
CA GLY A 318 -1.37 -16.34 3.13
C GLY A 318 -0.54 -15.35 2.29
N ARG A 319 -0.92 -15.04 1.04
CA ARG A 319 -0.23 -14.03 0.22
C ARG A 319 -0.55 -12.63 0.73
N ARG A 320 0.47 -11.78 0.76
CA ARG A 320 0.37 -10.36 1.10
C ARG A 320 1.00 -9.51 -0.01
N LEU A 321 0.45 -8.31 -0.21
CA LEU A 321 1.06 -7.26 -1.03
C LEU A 321 1.40 -6.06 -0.14
N THR A 322 2.33 -5.22 -0.57
CA THR A 322 2.72 -4.00 0.17
C THR A 322 2.87 -2.86 -0.83
N PRO A 323 1.77 -2.22 -1.28
CA PRO A 323 1.81 -1.24 -2.36
C PRO A 323 2.64 -0.01 -1.99
N PHE A 324 2.39 0.58 -0.82
CA PHE A 324 3.13 1.75 -0.34
C PHE A 324 4.07 1.31 0.78
N ALA A 325 5.31 0.98 0.43
CA ALA A 325 6.24 0.34 1.35
C ALA A 325 6.47 1.16 2.64
N GLY A 326 6.18 0.55 3.79
CA GLY A 326 6.30 1.17 5.11
C GLY A 326 5.17 2.13 5.53
N TYR A 327 4.26 2.53 4.63
CA TYR A 327 3.12 3.41 4.94
C TYR A 327 2.15 2.75 5.92
N ARG A 328 1.62 3.51 6.89
CA ARG A 328 0.71 2.99 7.94
C ARG A 328 -0.64 3.72 8.02
N GLY A 329 -1.02 4.41 6.94
CA GLY A 329 -2.30 5.11 6.83
C GLY A 329 -3.43 4.26 6.24
N ALA A 330 -4.54 4.91 5.92
CA ALA A 330 -5.65 4.26 5.23
C ALA A 330 -5.23 3.85 3.81
N LEU A 331 -5.42 2.57 3.47
CA LEU A 331 -5.29 2.07 2.11
C LEU A 331 -6.65 1.63 1.57
N ARG A 332 -6.89 1.96 0.31
CA ARG A 332 -8.08 1.59 -0.47
C ARG A 332 -7.64 0.86 -1.74
N VAL A 333 -8.47 -0.05 -2.23
CA VAL A 333 -8.15 -0.94 -3.35
C VAL A 333 -9.34 -1.04 -4.31
N ALA A 334 -9.04 -1.16 -5.60
CA ALA A 334 -9.92 -1.70 -6.62
C ALA A 334 -9.16 -2.82 -7.37
N GLY A 335 -9.89 -3.78 -7.95
CA GLY A 335 -9.32 -4.84 -8.78
C GLY A 335 -9.96 -4.87 -10.16
N GLY A 336 -9.20 -5.36 -11.14
CA GLY A 336 -9.57 -5.47 -12.55
C GLY A 336 -8.35 -5.90 -13.37
N ASP A 337 -8.53 -6.49 -14.54
CA ASP A 337 -7.41 -6.86 -15.42
C ASP A 337 -6.89 -5.61 -16.14
N PHE A 338 -5.80 -5.01 -15.66
CA PHE A 338 -5.22 -3.78 -16.21
C PHE A 338 -4.22 -4.07 -17.35
N ASN A 339 -3.66 -5.28 -17.39
CA ASN A 339 -2.63 -5.66 -18.35
C ASN A 339 -3.19 -6.43 -19.58
N GLY A 340 -4.33 -7.12 -19.43
CA GLY A 340 -5.00 -7.94 -20.43
C GLY A 340 -4.54 -9.40 -20.51
N ASP A 341 -4.11 -10.01 -19.39
CA ASP A 341 -3.64 -11.40 -19.33
C ASP A 341 -4.60 -12.41 -18.65
N GLY A 342 -5.75 -11.94 -18.18
CA GLY A 342 -6.77 -12.76 -17.52
C GLY A 342 -6.52 -13.00 -16.02
N VAL A 343 -5.76 -12.14 -15.35
CA VAL A 343 -5.55 -12.15 -13.89
C VAL A 343 -6.05 -10.83 -13.27
N THR A 344 -6.54 -10.87 -12.02
CA THR A 344 -6.91 -9.66 -11.27
C THR A 344 -5.69 -8.82 -10.90
N ASP A 345 -5.41 -7.75 -11.64
CA ASP A 345 -4.50 -6.71 -11.18
C ASP A 345 -5.18 -5.83 -10.11
N TYR A 346 -4.38 -5.08 -9.36
CA TYR A 346 -4.86 -4.28 -8.22
C TYR A 346 -4.38 -2.83 -8.28
N ALA A 347 -5.32 -1.89 -8.25
CA ALA A 347 -5.05 -0.47 -8.09
C ALA A 347 -5.23 -0.08 -6.62
N PHE A 348 -4.22 0.57 -6.05
CA PHE A 348 -4.19 1.02 -4.65
C PHE A 348 -4.11 2.54 -4.56
N THR A 349 -4.73 3.10 -3.53
CA THR A 349 -4.59 4.51 -3.17
C THR A 349 -4.50 4.74 -1.68
N THR A 350 -3.82 5.82 -1.31
CA THR A 350 -3.82 6.37 0.05
C THR A 350 -5.13 7.11 0.36
N GLY A 351 -5.58 6.98 1.60
CA GLY A 351 -6.61 7.85 2.17
C GLY A 351 -6.03 9.19 2.62
N ALA A 352 -6.74 9.92 3.48
CA ALA A 352 -6.35 11.26 3.90
C ALA A 352 -4.93 11.34 4.51
N GLY A 353 -4.09 12.22 3.97
CA GLY A 353 -2.66 12.39 4.27
C GLY A 353 -2.06 13.56 3.48
N PRO A 354 -0.72 13.77 3.46
CA PRO A 354 -0.10 14.97 2.88
C PRO A 354 -0.18 15.05 1.34
N GLN A 355 -0.28 13.92 0.65
CA GLN A 355 -0.63 13.85 -0.78
C GLN A 355 -1.32 12.50 -1.05
N ALA A 356 -2.42 12.53 -1.79
CA ALA A 356 -3.09 11.32 -2.26
C ALA A 356 -2.44 10.81 -3.56
N VAL A 357 -2.11 9.52 -3.61
CA VAL A 357 -1.41 8.85 -4.73
C VAL A 357 -2.12 7.56 -5.15
N VAL A 358 -1.91 7.15 -6.40
CA VAL A 358 -2.34 5.87 -6.96
C VAL A 358 -1.12 5.04 -7.37
N GLN A 359 -1.16 3.73 -7.17
CA GLN A 359 -0.16 2.78 -7.68
C GLN A 359 -0.86 1.49 -8.13
N LEU A 360 -0.45 0.89 -9.25
CA LEU A 360 -1.00 -0.38 -9.74
C LEU A 360 0.03 -1.50 -9.62
N MET A 361 -0.43 -2.67 -9.17
CA MET A 361 0.35 -3.89 -9.06
C MET A 361 -0.28 -5.04 -9.85
N ASP A 362 0.59 -5.81 -10.51
CA ASP A 362 0.27 -7.01 -11.25
C ASP A 362 -0.28 -8.09 -10.29
N GLY A 363 -1.41 -8.69 -10.65
CA GLY A 363 -2.07 -9.71 -9.83
C GLY A 363 -1.31 -11.03 -9.75
N ARG A 364 -0.62 -11.38 -10.83
CA ARG A 364 0.06 -12.66 -11.07
C ARG A 364 1.28 -12.83 -10.19
N ASP A 365 2.10 -11.78 -10.06
CA ASP A 365 3.34 -11.81 -9.26
C ASP A 365 3.47 -10.73 -8.18
N GLY A 366 2.74 -9.61 -8.29
CA GLY A 366 2.80 -8.48 -7.35
C GLY A 366 3.82 -7.40 -7.72
N SER A 367 4.38 -7.44 -8.93
CA SER A 367 5.24 -6.38 -9.48
C SER A 367 4.46 -5.08 -9.73
N ILE A 368 5.16 -3.95 -9.81
CA ILE A 368 4.53 -2.64 -10.00
C ILE A 368 4.36 -2.38 -11.50
N MET A 369 3.10 -2.25 -11.93
CA MET A 369 2.73 -1.91 -13.31
C MET A 369 2.76 -0.40 -13.56
N VAL A 370 2.33 0.38 -12.56
CA VAL A 370 2.33 1.84 -12.58
C VAL A 370 2.81 2.31 -11.20
N GLY A 371 3.94 3.01 -11.16
CA GLY A 371 4.52 3.59 -9.94
C GLY A 371 3.68 4.74 -9.36
N GLN A 372 4.12 5.30 -8.23
CA GLN A 372 3.31 6.28 -7.49
C GLN A 372 2.94 7.51 -8.34
N THR A 373 1.64 7.61 -8.66
CA THR A 373 1.09 8.63 -9.56
C THR A 373 0.17 9.58 -8.80
N VAL A 374 0.48 10.88 -8.83
CA VAL A 374 -0.37 11.93 -8.25
C VAL A 374 -1.48 12.31 -9.22
N ILE A 375 -2.73 12.04 -8.84
CA ILE A 375 -3.93 12.37 -9.62
C ILE A 375 -4.36 13.82 -9.39
N PHE A 376 -4.66 14.16 -8.14
CA PHE A 376 -5.05 15.51 -7.73
C PHE A 376 -3.88 16.16 -6.95
N GLN A 377 -3.13 17.03 -7.65
CA GLN A 377 -1.96 17.73 -7.12
C GLN A 377 -2.32 18.58 -5.89
N GLY A 378 -1.59 18.38 -4.78
CA GLY A 378 -1.80 19.05 -3.51
C GLY A 378 -3.07 18.61 -2.74
N PHE A 379 -3.76 17.55 -3.17
CA PHE A 379 -4.97 17.08 -2.50
C PHE A 379 -4.69 16.06 -1.39
N THR A 380 -5.27 16.32 -0.23
CA THR A 380 -4.98 15.65 1.05
C THR A 380 -6.11 14.78 1.60
N GLY A 381 -7.27 14.73 0.94
CA GLY A 381 -8.44 13.98 1.43
C GLY A 381 -8.40 12.47 1.19
N GLY A 382 -7.54 12.01 0.28
CA GLY A 382 -7.53 10.62 -0.21
C GLY A 382 -8.50 10.39 -1.37
N LEU A 383 -8.38 9.25 -2.05
CA LEU A 383 -9.16 8.94 -3.26
C LEU A 383 -10.09 7.74 -3.03
N PHE A 384 -11.10 7.58 -3.88
CA PHE A 384 -11.79 6.31 -4.11
C PHE A 384 -11.47 5.79 -5.51
N LEU A 385 -11.45 4.47 -5.66
CA LEU A 385 -11.11 3.77 -6.90
C LEU A 385 -12.23 2.81 -7.29
N ALA A 386 -12.44 2.63 -8.59
CA ALA A 386 -13.14 1.50 -9.18
C ALA A 386 -12.42 1.09 -10.48
N ALA A 387 -12.65 -0.12 -10.98
CA ALA A 387 -12.08 -0.56 -12.25
C ALA A 387 -13.03 -1.48 -13.01
N ALA A 388 -13.14 -1.28 -14.32
CA ALA A 388 -13.97 -2.05 -15.25
C ALA A 388 -13.57 -1.71 -16.70
N ASP A 389 -13.97 -2.53 -17.67
CA ASP A 389 -13.74 -2.26 -19.11
C ASP A 389 -14.74 -1.21 -19.61
N ILE A 390 -14.32 0.06 -19.65
CA ILE A 390 -15.17 1.21 -19.98
C ILE A 390 -15.19 1.46 -21.49
N ASP A 391 -14.11 1.10 -22.20
CA ASP A 391 -14.00 1.32 -23.64
C ASP A 391 -14.12 0.07 -24.55
N HIS A 392 -14.30 -1.10 -23.93
CA HIS A 392 -14.53 -2.44 -24.53
C HIS A 392 -13.33 -2.92 -25.36
N ASP A 393 -12.11 -2.74 -24.86
CA ASP A 393 -10.88 -3.28 -25.47
C ASP A 393 -10.41 -4.61 -24.86
N GLY A 394 -11.09 -5.07 -23.81
CA GLY A 394 -10.79 -6.30 -23.07
C GLY A 394 -9.94 -6.09 -21.81
N LYS A 395 -9.67 -4.83 -21.44
CA LYS A 395 -8.92 -4.45 -20.24
C LYS A 395 -9.75 -3.52 -19.36
N SER A 396 -9.31 -3.34 -18.12
CA SER A 396 -9.95 -2.43 -17.18
C SER A 396 -9.38 -1.02 -17.27
N GLU A 397 -10.25 -0.03 -17.35
CA GLU A 397 -9.95 1.35 -17.00
C GLU A 397 -9.93 1.52 -15.47
N LEU A 398 -9.16 2.50 -15.00
CA LEU A 398 -9.23 2.98 -13.63
C LEU A 398 -10.14 4.20 -13.54
N VAL A 399 -11.17 4.12 -12.69
CA VAL A 399 -11.97 5.27 -12.25
C VAL A 399 -11.42 5.78 -10.92
N VAL A 400 -11.19 7.09 -10.82
CA VAL A 400 -10.71 7.76 -9.60
C VAL A 400 -11.66 8.89 -9.23
N SER A 401 -12.03 9.01 -7.95
CA SER A 401 -12.74 10.18 -7.42
C SER A 401 -12.09 10.76 -6.16
N ALA A 402 -12.23 12.07 -5.98
CA ALA A 402 -11.73 12.76 -4.80
C ALA A 402 -12.70 12.61 -3.60
N ASP A 403 -12.16 12.32 -2.41
CA ASP A 403 -12.92 12.22 -1.16
C ASP A 403 -13.24 13.62 -0.56
N ALA A 404 -13.80 13.66 0.64
CA ALA A 404 -14.17 14.87 1.36
C ALA A 404 -13.02 15.90 1.46
N GLY A 405 -13.38 17.17 1.27
CA GLY A 405 -12.45 18.29 1.11
C GLY A 405 -12.35 18.77 -0.34
N ALA A 406 -12.61 17.90 -1.32
CA ALA A 406 -12.67 18.24 -2.74
C ALA A 406 -14.11 18.29 -3.29
N GLY A 407 -14.24 18.81 -4.51
CA GLY A 407 -15.46 18.62 -5.30
C GLY A 407 -15.66 17.16 -5.71
N PRO A 408 -16.85 16.79 -6.21
CA PRO A 408 -17.13 15.45 -6.75
C PRO A 408 -16.47 15.29 -8.13
N HIS A 409 -15.14 15.41 -8.18
CA HIS A 409 -14.32 15.31 -9.39
C HIS A 409 -13.99 13.84 -9.64
N ILE A 410 -14.44 13.34 -10.79
CA ILE A 410 -14.16 12.00 -11.29
C ILE A 410 -13.20 12.12 -12.47
N GLN A 411 -12.22 11.24 -12.56
CA GLN A 411 -11.40 11.02 -13.74
C GLN A 411 -11.36 9.53 -14.09
N THR A 412 -11.37 9.21 -15.38
CA THR A 412 -11.14 7.84 -15.88
C THR A 412 -9.81 7.78 -16.62
N PHE A 413 -9.10 6.66 -16.45
CA PHE A 413 -7.77 6.45 -17.02
C PHE A 413 -7.65 5.09 -17.67
N ARG A 414 -7.14 5.04 -18.90
CA ARG A 414 -6.60 3.81 -19.48
C ARG A 414 -5.16 3.62 -19.00
N VAL A 415 -4.78 2.38 -18.68
CA VAL A 415 -3.40 2.01 -18.33
C VAL A 415 -2.60 1.79 -19.60
N GLN A 416 -1.54 2.59 -19.83
CA GLN A 416 -0.74 2.48 -21.05
C GLN A 416 0.74 2.84 -20.80
N GLY A 417 1.64 1.95 -21.22
CA GLY A 417 3.10 2.21 -21.21
C GLY A 417 3.71 2.39 -19.83
N GLY A 418 3.09 1.84 -18.78
CA GLY A 418 3.51 2.01 -17.38
C GLY A 418 3.00 3.30 -16.71
N GLY A 419 2.03 3.99 -17.32
CA GLY A 419 1.39 5.19 -16.79
C GLY A 419 -0.12 5.23 -17.01
N LEU A 420 -0.78 6.22 -16.41
CA LEU A 420 -2.22 6.47 -16.53
C LEU A 420 -2.51 7.56 -17.57
N GLN A 421 -3.35 7.27 -18.55
CA GLN A 421 -3.79 8.22 -19.59
C GLN A 421 -5.25 8.61 -19.37
N VAL A 422 -5.51 9.90 -19.10
CA VAL A 422 -6.87 10.43 -18.87
C VAL A 422 -7.73 10.25 -20.13
N GLN A 423 -8.88 9.58 -20.01
CA GLN A 423 -9.94 9.60 -21.04
C GLN A 423 -11.01 10.66 -20.72
N SER A 424 -11.47 10.72 -19.47
CA SER A 424 -12.49 11.68 -19.03
C SER A 424 -12.13 12.38 -17.72
N SER A 425 -12.69 13.57 -17.50
CA SER A 425 -12.48 14.37 -16.29
C SER A 425 -13.66 15.33 -16.08
N PHE A 426 -14.51 15.08 -15.09
CA PHE A 426 -15.76 15.82 -14.90
C PHE A 426 -16.13 15.99 -13.42
N PHE A 427 -17.07 16.90 -13.13
CA PHE A 427 -17.70 17.04 -11.82
C PHE A 427 -19.11 16.44 -11.85
N ALA A 428 -19.41 15.52 -10.93
CA ALA A 428 -20.73 14.92 -10.82
C ALA A 428 -21.76 15.85 -10.13
N PHE A 429 -23.04 15.48 -10.23
CA PHE A 429 -24.18 16.15 -9.58
C PHE A 429 -24.37 17.63 -9.96
N ASP A 430 -23.78 18.07 -11.07
CA ASP A 430 -23.80 19.45 -11.59
C ASP A 430 -23.30 20.52 -10.59
N ASN A 431 -22.54 20.12 -9.56
CA ASN A 431 -22.15 20.98 -8.45
C ASN A 431 -20.64 20.92 -8.11
N PRO A 432 -19.78 21.61 -8.89
CA PRO A 432 -18.35 21.73 -8.59
C PRO A 432 -18.01 22.48 -7.28
N ALA A 433 -19.00 23.11 -6.63
CA ALA A 433 -18.84 23.84 -5.37
C ALA A 433 -19.10 22.98 -4.12
N PHE A 434 -19.70 21.79 -4.28
CA PHE A 434 -19.82 20.80 -3.20
C PHE A 434 -18.43 20.38 -2.67
N ARG A 435 -18.30 20.03 -1.38
CA ARG A 435 -17.01 19.67 -0.76
C ARG A 435 -17.02 18.34 0.00
N GLY A 436 -18.08 17.54 -0.18
CA GLY A 436 -18.19 16.21 0.40
C GLY A 436 -17.41 15.11 -0.32
N GLY A 437 -16.80 15.42 -1.47
CA GLY A 437 -16.21 14.42 -2.36
C GLY A 437 -17.24 13.49 -3.02
N ALA A 438 -16.74 12.47 -3.70
CA ALA A 438 -17.54 11.41 -4.31
C ALA A 438 -16.88 10.04 -4.14
N ARG A 439 -17.67 8.97 -4.23
CA ARG A 439 -17.20 7.59 -4.41
C ARG A 439 -17.65 7.06 -5.76
N VAL A 440 -16.97 6.03 -6.24
CA VAL A 440 -17.19 5.44 -7.57
C VAL A 440 -17.32 3.92 -7.50
N ALA A 441 -18.12 3.36 -8.40
CA ALA A 441 -18.20 1.95 -8.75
C ALA A 441 -18.42 1.83 -10.27
N ALA A 442 -18.10 0.70 -10.89
CA ALA A 442 -18.25 0.55 -12.34
C ALA A 442 -18.63 -0.87 -12.80
N GLY A 443 -19.40 -0.95 -13.89
CA GLY A 443 -19.87 -2.17 -14.54
C GLY A 443 -21.04 -1.88 -15.49
N ASP A 444 -21.32 -2.76 -16.45
CA ASP A 444 -22.31 -2.55 -17.52
C ASP A 444 -23.76 -2.71 -16.99
N ILE A 445 -24.45 -1.60 -16.73
CA ILE A 445 -25.80 -1.57 -16.14
C ILE A 445 -26.88 -1.62 -17.22
N ASN A 446 -26.57 -1.19 -18.44
CA ASN A 446 -27.52 -1.06 -19.54
C ASN A 446 -27.43 -2.17 -20.61
N ARG A 447 -26.39 -3.01 -20.54
CA ARG A 447 -26.02 -4.07 -21.48
C ARG A 447 -25.70 -3.57 -22.89
N ASP A 448 -25.00 -2.45 -23.00
CA ASP A 448 -24.44 -1.95 -24.26
C ASP A 448 -23.00 -2.42 -24.52
N GLY A 449 -22.39 -3.09 -23.53
CA GLY A 449 -21.03 -3.63 -23.58
C GLY A 449 -19.96 -2.68 -23.06
N PHE A 450 -20.30 -1.48 -22.57
CA PHE A 450 -19.34 -0.53 -22.01
C PHE A 450 -19.62 -0.34 -20.52
N ALA A 451 -18.63 -0.55 -19.65
CA ALA A 451 -18.88 -0.44 -18.21
C ALA A 451 -19.27 0.98 -17.79
N ASP A 452 -20.46 1.11 -17.22
CA ASP A 452 -20.97 2.38 -16.70
C ASP A 452 -20.29 2.78 -15.40
N VAL A 453 -20.22 4.09 -15.14
CA VAL A 453 -19.64 4.64 -13.91
C VAL A 453 -20.75 5.16 -13.00
N VAL A 454 -20.95 4.48 -11.89
CA VAL A 454 -21.80 4.94 -10.80
C VAL A 454 -21.00 5.88 -9.91
N VAL A 455 -21.58 7.03 -9.61
CA VAL A 455 -21.03 8.04 -8.71
C VAL A 455 -21.99 8.28 -7.56
N THR A 456 -21.47 8.26 -6.33
CA THR A 456 -22.25 8.61 -5.14
C THR A 456 -21.64 9.81 -4.41
N THR A 457 -22.46 10.57 -3.68
CA THR A 457 -21.97 11.62 -2.79
C THR A 457 -21.16 11.02 -1.64
N GLY A 458 -20.04 11.65 -1.30
CA GLY A 458 -19.37 11.44 -0.02
C GLY A 458 -20.10 12.13 1.14
N GLY A 459 -19.37 12.79 2.03
CA GLY A 459 -19.96 13.39 3.24
C GLY A 459 -20.81 14.65 2.99
N GLN A 460 -21.43 15.17 4.05
CA GLN A 460 -22.02 16.52 4.09
C GLN A 460 -23.22 16.81 3.17
N ALA A 461 -23.84 15.78 2.57
CA ALA A 461 -25.09 15.88 1.82
C ALA A 461 -26.06 14.75 2.20
N GLU A 462 -27.31 14.84 1.75
CA GLU A 462 -28.20 13.69 1.63
C GLU A 462 -27.68 12.75 0.53
N GLY A 463 -27.69 11.43 0.80
CA GLY A 463 -27.03 10.43 -0.03
C GLY A 463 -27.63 10.32 -1.45
N ARG A 464 -26.95 10.90 -2.44
CA ARG A 464 -27.33 10.87 -3.86
C ARG A 464 -26.49 9.88 -4.66
N VAL A 465 -27.12 9.25 -5.64
CA VAL A 465 -26.52 8.37 -6.65
C VAL A 465 -26.76 8.98 -8.03
N ALA A 466 -25.76 8.89 -8.91
CA ALA A 466 -25.82 9.20 -10.34
C ALA A 466 -25.14 8.07 -11.13
N VAL A 467 -25.56 7.82 -12.38
CA VAL A 467 -25.01 6.76 -13.23
C VAL A 467 -24.66 7.35 -14.59
N TYR A 468 -23.41 7.18 -15.03
CA TYR A 468 -22.87 7.76 -16.25
C TYR A 468 -22.49 6.68 -17.26
N SER A 469 -22.82 6.89 -18.54
CA SER A 469 -22.63 5.91 -19.60
C SER A 469 -21.15 5.65 -19.90
N GLY A 470 -20.71 4.39 -19.87
CA GLY A 470 -19.36 4.00 -20.28
C GLY A 470 -19.07 4.36 -21.73
N ALA A 471 -20.06 4.11 -22.60
CA ALA A 471 -20.00 4.35 -24.04
C ALA A 471 -19.73 5.83 -24.43
N ASP A 472 -20.13 6.79 -23.59
CA ASP A 472 -19.81 8.21 -23.76
C ASP A 472 -18.54 8.63 -22.99
N LEU A 473 -18.27 8.04 -21.82
CA LEU A 473 -17.11 8.38 -20.97
C LEU A 473 -15.77 8.03 -21.63
N ARG A 474 -15.68 6.94 -22.38
CA ARG A 474 -14.52 6.62 -23.24
C ARG A 474 -14.21 7.70 -24.30
N ASN A 475 -15.23 8.49 -24.67
CA ASN A 475 -15.13 9.63 -25.58
C ASN A 475 -15.01 10.97 -24.82
N GLY A 476 -14.70 10.94 -23.52
CA GLY A 476 -14.53 12.10 -22.66
C GLY A 476 -15.84 12.81 -22.25
N THR A 477 -17.00 12.24 -22.55
CA THR A 477 -18.32 12.88 -22.36
C THR A 477 -19.08 12.23 -21.19
N ALA A 478 -19.54 13.03 -20.23
CA ALA A 478 -20.23 12.54 -19.03
C ALA A 478 -21.76 12.63 -19.16
N THR A 479 -22.37 11.67 -19.84
CA THR A 479 -23.83 11.57 -20.01
C THR A 479 -24.46 10.70 -18.92
N ARG A 480 -25.55 11.16 -18.30
CA ARG A 480 -26.35 10.35 -17.36
C ARG A 480 -27.16 9.29 -18.10
N LEU A 481 -27.09 8.02 -17.66
CA LEU A 481 -28.00 6.97 -18.13
C LEU A 481 -29.42 7.10 -17.56
N LEU A 482 -29.52 7.51 -16.30
CA LEU A 482 -30.78 7.66 -15.58
C LEU A 482 -30.73 8.90 -14.65
N PRO A 483 -31.88 9.48 -14.28
CA PRO A 483 -31.96 10.60 -13.35
C PRO A 483 -31.29 10.32 -12.00
N ASP A 484 -30.54 11.30 -11.47
CA ASP A 484 -30.03 11.27 -10.10
C ASP A 484 -31.15 10.92 -9.11
N PHE A 485 -30.85 10.06 -8.13
CA PHE A 485 -31.82 9.62 -7.13
C PHE A 485 -31.22 9.55 -5.73
N ILE A 486 -32.10 9.54 -4.72
CA ILE A 486 -31.74 9.37 -3.30
C ILE A 486 -32.06 7.93 -2.90
N ALA A 487 -31.03 7.13 -2.61
CA ALA A 487 -31.22 5.73 -2.21
C ALA A 487 -31.80 5.57 -0.79
N PHE A 488 -31.51 6.53 0.10
CA PHE A 488 -31.91 6.54 1.51
C PHE A 488 -32.38 7.95 1.92
N GLY A 489 -33.69 8.21 1.77
CA GLY A 489 -34.28 9.52 2.07
C GLY A 489 -34.07 9.93 3.53
N GLY A 490 -33.68 11.18 3.75
CA GLY A 490 -33.35 11.72 5.07
C GLY A 490 -31.98 11.32 5.62
N LEU A 491 -31.20 10.48 4.92
CA LEU A 491 -29.89 10.03 5.38
C LEU A 491 -28.77 10.96 4.92
N TRP A 492 -28.24 11.76 5.86
CA TRP A 492 -27.12 12.67 5.65
C TRP A 492 -25.77 11.95 5.87
N SER A 493 -25.47 11.03 4.97
CA SER A 493 -24.31 10.13 5.03
C SER A 493 -23.77 9.87 3.63
N GLY A 494 -22.47 9.57 3.52
CA GLY A 494 -21.90 9.07 2.27
C GLY A 494 -22.46 7.69 1.93
N LEU A 495 -22.53 7.37 0.65
CA LEU A 495 -22.99 6.07 0.17
C LEU A 495 -21.84 5.32 -0.50
N ASN A 496 -21.65 4.05 -0.16
CA ASN A 496 -20.82 3.13 -0.92
C ASN A 496 -21.68 2.44 -1.97
N ALA A 497 -21.14 2.24 -3.16
CA ALA A 497 -21.78 1.55 -4.26
C ALA A 497 -20.93 0.36 -4.71
N ALA A 498 -21.57 -0.64 -5.30
CA ALA A 498 -20.93 -1.67 -6.11
C ALA A 498 -21.85 -2.05 -7.27
N VAL A 499 -21.27 -2.55 -8.36
CA VAL A 499 -21.95 -2.80 -9.63
C VAL A 499 -21.46 -4.14 -10.18
N GLY A 500 -22.36 -4.99 -10.71
CA GLY A 500 -21.99 -6.25 -11.40
C GLY A 500 -23.17 -7.22 -11.49
N ASP A 501 -23.12 -8.14 -12.44
CA ASP A 501 -24.20 -9.10 -12.74
C ASP A 501 -24.26 -10.23 -11.70
N MET A 502 -25.24 -10.18 -10.78
CA MET A 502 -25.40 -11.19 -9.72
C MET A 502 -26.24 -12.40 -10.14
N ASP A 503 -27.17 -12.24 -11.08
CA ASP A 503 -28.13 -13.31 -11.43
C ASP A 503 -27.84 -14.03 -12.76
N GLY A 504 -26.94 -13.48 -13.57
CA GLY A 504 -26.49 -14.02 -14.84
C GLY A 504 -27.37 -13.60 -16.03
N ASP A 505 -28.30 -12.65 -15.86
CA ASP A 505 -29.12 -12.19 -16.98
C ASP A 505 -28.32 -11.37 -18.02
N GLY A 506 -27.17 -10.80 -17.62
CA GLY A 506 -26.26 -9.99 -18.43
C GLY A 506 -26.39 -8.47 -18.25
N PHE A 507 -27.17 -7.98 -17.30
CA PHE A 507 -27.21 -6.58 -16.87
C PHE A 507 -26.70 -6.46 -15.42
N ALA A 508 -25.81 -5.52 -15.12
CA ALA A 508 -25.26 -5.41 -13.78
C ALA A 508 -26.25 -4.89 -12.71
N GLU A 509 -26.36 -5.60 -11.58
CA GLU A 509 -26.99 -5.09 -10.36
C GLU A 509 -26.26 -3.87 -9.83
N LEU A 510 -27.03 -2.92 -9.30
CA LEU A 510 -26.55 -1.78 -8.53
C LEU A 510 -26.84 -1.97 -7.04
N ALA A 511 -25.80 -2.27 -6.26
CA ALA A 511 -25.88 -2.36 -4.80
C ALA A 511 -25.40 -1.05 -4.14
N ILE A 512 -26.20 -0.49 -3.22
CA ILE A 512 -25.87 0.73 -2.46
C ILE A 512 -25.99 0.47 -0.95
N ALA A 513 -25.03 0.95 -0.16
CA ALA A 513 -25.06 0.93 1.31
C ALA A 513 -24.58 2.26 1.93
N PRO A 514 -25.06 2.64 3.13
CA PRO A 514 -24.49 3.75 3.90
C PRO A 514 -23.03 3.51 4.33
N ASP A 515 -22.22 4.57 4.28
CA ASP A 515 -20.87 4.60 4.89
C ASP A 515 -20.92 4.82 6.40
N ARG A 516 -22.01 5.40 6.90
CA ARG A 516 -22.36 5.51 8.33
C ARG A 516 -23.87 5.44 8.51
N GLY A 517 -24.30 4.89 9.63
CA GLY A 517 -25.65 4.40 9.87
C GLY A 517 -25.68 2.86 9.81
N PRO A 518 -26.84 2.23 10.04
CA PRO A 518 -27.01 0.80 9.85
C PRO A 518 -26.59 0.35 8.46
N ALA A 519 -25.94 -0.81 8.35
CA ALA A 519 -25.47 -1.38 7.10
C ALA A 519 -26.61 -2.00 6.24
N HIS A 520 -27.63 -1.20 5.94
CA HIS A 520 -28.72 -1.55 5.02
C HIS A 520 -28.21 -1.49 3.58
N ILE A 521 -28.16 -2.64 2.91
CA ILE A 521 -27.90 -2.73 1.48
C ILE A 521 -29.24 -2.71 0.73
N LYS A 522 -29.34 -1.87 -0.29
CA LYS A 522 -30.39 -1.92 -1.31
C LYS A 522 -29.77 -2.32 -2.65
N VAL A 523 -30.41 -3.23 -3.37
CA VAL A 523 -29.93 -3.74 -4.67
C VAL A 523 -31.04 -3.58 -5.71
N TRP A 524 -30.71 -2.95 -6.83
CA TRP A 524 -31.57 -2.82 -8.01
C TRP A 524 -30.98 -3.64 -9.17
N SER A 525 -31.82 -4.27 -9.99
CA SER A 525 -31.36 -4.95 -11.21
C SER A 525 -31.11 -3.96 -12.35
N GLY A 526 -30.01 -4.15 -13.10
CA GLY A 526 -29.64 -3.29 -14.23
C GLY A 526 -30.69 -3.28 -15.34
N ALA A 527 -31.23 -4.46 -15.68
CA ALA A 527 -32.35 -4.61 -16.60
C ALA A 527 -33.57 -3.80 -16.16
N THR A 528 -33.87 -3.83 -14.85
CA THR A 528 -35.03 -3.13 -14.27
C THR A 528 -34.83 -1.62 -14.25
N LEU A 529 -33.63 -1.13 -13.94
CA LEU A 529 -33.27 0.30 -14.01
C LEU A 529 -33.35 0.81 -15.45
N THR A 530 -32.74 0.09 -16.39
CA THR A 530 -32.61 0.50 -17.80
C THR A 530 -33.98 0.49 -18.51
N ALA A 531 -34.83 -0.51 -18.25
CA ALA A 531 -36.22 -0.52 -18.72
C ALA A 531 -37.07 0.64 -18.17
N ASN A 532 -36.62 1.28 -17.08
CA ASN A 532 -37.30 2.40 -16.42
C ASN A 532 -36.44 3.68 -16.39
N ALA A 533 -35.51 3.87 -17.34
CA ALA A 533 -34.52 4.95 -17.31
C ALA A 533 -35.09 6.39 -17.25
N GLY A 534 -36.37 6.60 -17.55
CA GLY A 534 -37.07 7.88 -17.36
C GLY A 534 -37.64 8.12 -15.94
N ALA A 535 -37.55 7.15 -15.04
CA ALA A 535 -38.12 7.19 -13.70
C ALA A 535 -37.08 7.52 -12.62
N GLN A 536 -37.56 7.82 -11.40
CA GLN A 536 -36.70 7.88 -10.22
C GLN A 536 -36.45 6.46 -9.70
N ALA A 537 -35.19 6.00 -9.74
CA ALA A 537 -34.82 4.64 -9.33
C ALA A 537 -35.22 4.30 -7.88
N SER A 538 -35.32 5.29 -6.99
CA SER A 538 -35.83 5.10 -5.62
C SER A 538 -37.28 4.61 -5.53
N GLY A 539 -38.07 4.72 -6.60
CA GLY A 539 -39.41 4.13 -6.75
C GLY A 539 -39.48 2.88 -7.64
N VAL A 540 -38.34 2.41 -8.16
CA VAL A 540 -38.23 1.17 -8.95
C VAL A 540 -38.05 -0.02 -7.98
N PRO A 541 -38.63 -1.21 -8.27
CA PRO A 541 -38.48 -2.38 -7.41
C PRO A 541 -37.01 -2.76 -7.13
N LEU A 542 -36.76 -3.16 -5.89
CA LEU A 542 -35.49 -3.73 -5.45
C LEU A 542 -35.48 -5.24 -5.69
N VAL A 543 -34.34 -5.79 -6.13
CA VAL A 543 -34.06 -7.24 -6.06
C VAL A 543 -33.52 -7.65 -4.68
N GLY A 544 -32.99 -6.69 -3.91
CA GLY A 544 -32.49 -6.92 -2.55
C GLY A 544 -32.67 -5.74 -1.59
N SER A 545 -33.00 -6.01 -0.33
CA SER A 545 -33.14 -5.01 0.73
C SER A 545 -32.89 -5.63 2.10
N PHE A 546 -31.66 -5.57 2.62
CA PHE A 546 -31.26 -6.32 3.81
C PHE A 546 -30.13 -5.66 4.62
N TYR A 547 -29.90 -6.11 5.85
CA TYR A 547 -28.77 -5.63 6.67
C TYR A 547 -27.59 -6.60 6.57
N ALA A 548 -26.42 -6.11 6.12
CA ALA A 548 -25.22 -6.92 6.04
C ALA A 548 -24.62 -7.23 7.42
N PHE A 549 -24.72 -6.29 8.36
CA PHE A 549 -24.26 -6.44 9.74
C PHE A 549 -25.44 -6.24 10.71
N ALA A 550 -25.19 -6.31 12.03
CA ALA A 550 -26.24 -6.06 13.02
C ALA A 550 -26.89 -4.67 12.77
N PRO A 551 -28.23 -4.54 12.71
CA PRO A 551 -28.89 -3.25 12.44
C PRO A 551 -28.60 -2.15 13.47
N THR A 552 -28.03 -2.53 14.62
CA THR A 552 -27.56 -1.62 15.69
C THR A 552 -26.11 -1.15 15.52
N ASP A 553 -25.34 -1.68 14.57
CA ASP A 553 -23.99 -1.17 14.25
C ASP A 553 -24.12 0.06 13.33
N PRO A 554 -23.75 1.27 13.79
CA PRO A 554 -23.87 2.50 12.99
C PRO A 554 -22.67 2.71 12.05
N SER A 555 -21.79 1.73 11.89
CA SER A 555 -20.54 1.88 11.13
C SER A 555 -20.69 1.80 9.62
N GLY A 556 -21.87 1.47 9.08
CA GLY A 556 -22.08 1.28 7.65
C GLY A 556 -21.36 0.06 7.05
N ALA A 557 -21.38 -0.03 5.72
CA ALA A 557 -20.67 -1.05 4.96
C ALA A 557 -20.10 -0.47 3.67
N ARG A 558 -18.96 -1.02 3.23
CA ARG A 558 -18.40 -0.84 1.89
C ARG A 558 -18.67 -2.09 1.08
N LEU A 559 -18.95 -1.88 -0.20
CA LEU A 559 -19.38 -2.93 -1.09
C LEU A 559 -18.34 -3.10 -2.19
N ALA A 560 -18.14 -4.35 -2.61
CA ALA A 560 -17.60 -4.69 -3.91
C ALA A 560 -18.43 -5.86 -4.45
N LEU A 561 -18.64 -5.93 -5.77
CA LEU A 561 -19.57 -6.86 -6.39
C LEU A 561 -19.01 -7.31 -7.74
N ARG A 562 -18.55 -8.57 -7.83
CA ARG A 562 -17.87 -9.21 -8.99
C ARG A 562 -17.92 -10.73 -8.84
N ASP A 563 -17.66 -11.47 -9.91
CA ASP A 563 -17.37 -12.91 -9.84
C ASP A 563 -16.11 -13.15 -8.98
N THR A 564 -16.24 -13.96 -7.93
CA THR A 564 -15.15 -14.30 -7.00
C THR A 564 -14.84 -15.79 -6.88
N ASP A 565 -15.66 -16.71 -7.42
CA ASP A 565 -15.35 -18.14 -7.47
C ASP A 565 -15.43 -18.83 -8.86
N GLY A 566 -15.75 -18.07 -9.92
CA GLY A 566 -15.58 -18.45 -11.32
C GLY A 566 -16.83 -19.04 -11.99
N ASP A 567 -18.02 -18.85 -11.41
CA ASP A 567 -19.27 -19.43 -11.92
C ASP A 567 -19.96 -18.60 -13.02
N GLY A 568 -19.49 -17.37 -13.27
CA GLY A 568 -20.03 -16.44 -14.26
C GLY A 568 -21.04 -15.43 -13.71
N ARG A 569 -21.39 -15.52 -12.42
CA ARG A 569 -22.20 -14.54 -11.67
C ARG A 569 -21.36 -13.86 -10.60
N ALA A 570 -21.89 -12.80 -10.00
CA ALA A 570 -21.15 -11.95 -9.09
C ALA A 570 -21.58 -12.06 -7.62
N GLU A 571 -20.61 -12.20 -6.73
CA GLU A 571 -20.80 -12.14 -5.29
C GLU A 571 -20.73 -10.71 -4.78
N LEU A 572 -21.65 -10.37 -3.88
CA LEU A 572 -21.60 -9.12 -3.13
C LEU A 572 -20.75 -9.31 -1.88
N VAL A 573 -19.56 -8.71 -1.86
CA VAL A 573 -18.70 -8.61 -0.68
C VAL A 573 -19.07 -7.35 0.10
N ALA A 574 -19.60 -7.52 1.31
CA ALA A 574 -19.83 -6.42 2.25
C ALA A 574 -18.71 -6.40 3.31
N ALA A 575 -17.90 -5.35 3.28
CA ALA A 575 -16.82 -5.06 4.21
C ALA A 575 -17.30 -4.06 5.28
N SER A 576 -17.03 -4.33 6.56
CA SER A 576 -17.41 -3.42 7.64
C SER A 576 -16.52 -2.18 7.66
N ALA A 577 -17.13 -1.00 7.70
CA ALA A 577 -16.40 0.26 7.91
C ALA A 577 -16.19 0.57 9.42
N ASN A 578 -16.50 -0.39 10.31
CA ASN A 578 -16.24 -0.31 11.75
C ASN A 578 -14.73 -0.38 12.02
N ARG A 579 -14.16 0.61 12.73
CA ARG A 579 -12.72 0.65 13.05
C ARG A 579 -12.29 -0.33 14.15
N ASN A 580 -13.25 -0.96 14.83
CA ASN A 580 -13.04 -1.93 15.91
C ASN A 580 -13.45 -3.36 15.52
N SER A 581 -13.72 -3.62 14.24
CA SER A 581 -13.74 -4.99 13.72
C SER A 581 -13.20 -5.04 12.29
N SER A 582 -12.65 -6.18 11.87
CA SER A 582 -12.29 -6.44 10.48
C SER A 582 -13.35 -7.32 9.78
N TYR A 583 -14.64 -7.25 10.13
CA TYR A 583 -15.62 -8.18 9.58
C TYR A 583 -15.95 -7.94 8.10
N ALA A 584 -16.01 -9.04 7.34
CA ALA A 584 -16.58 -9.14 6.01
C ALA A 584 -17.62 -10.26 5.95
N ARG A 585 -18.57 -10.14 5.01
CA ARG A 585 -19.48 -11.21 4.58
C ARG A 585 -19.53 -11.21 3.05
N VAL A 586 -19.77 -12.38 2.47
CA VAL A 586 -19.97 -12.54 1.02
C VAL A 586 -21.37 -13.11 0.82
N PHE A 587 -22.13 -12.53 -0.11
CA PHE A 587 -23.50 -12.93 -0.41
C PHE A 587 -23.61 -13.36 -1.87
N THR A 588 -24.07 -14.60 -2.11
CA THR A 588 -24.59 -15.00 -3.43
C THR A 588 -25.93 -14.32 -3.68
N PHE A 589 -26.41 -14.34 -4.93
CA PHE A 589 -27.71 -13.79 -5.30
C PHE A 589 -28.87 -14.41 -4.49
N GLU A 590 -28.86 -15.73 -4.27
CA GLU A 590 -29.90 -16.43 -3.52
C GLU A 590 -29.86 -16.07 -2.02
N GLN A 591 -28.67 -15.86 -1.45
CA GLN A 591 -28.51 -15.36 -0.07
C GLN A 591 -28.98 -13.91 0.07
N MET A 592 -28.72 -13.08 -0.94
CA MET A 592 -29.17 -11.69 -1.02
C MET A 592 -30.71 -11.60 -1.09
N GLN A 593 -31.34 -12.38 -1.96
CA GLN A 593 -32.81 -12.52 -2.02
C GLN A 593 -33.39 -13.08 -0.72
N ALA A 594 -32.69 -14.00 -0.04
CA ALA A 594 -33.03 -14.51 1.30
C ALA A 594 -32.75 -13.49 2.44
N ASN A 595 -32.76 -12.19 2.16
CA ASN A 595 -32.50 -11.09 3.09
C ASN A 595 -31.13 -11.17 3.81
N GLY A 596 -30.10 -11.67 3.11
CA GLY A 596 -28.76 -11.84 3.66
C GLY A 596 -28.63 -12.99 4.66
N ALA A 597 -29.57 -13.95 4.65
CA ALA A 597 -29.53 -15.12 5.51
C ALA A 597 -28.35 -16.04 5.17
N ASN A 598 -27.85 -16.74 6.18
CA ASN A 598 -26.83 -17.81 6.11
C ASN A 598 -25.44 -17.45 5.53
N ALA A 599 -25.26 -16.30 4.88
CA ALA A 599 -23.96 -15.79 4.44
C ALA A 599 -22.97 -15.68 5.63
N PRO A 600 -21.79 -16.32 5.57
CA PRO A 600 -20.90 -16.46 6.72
C PRO A 600 -20.17 -15.16 7.08
N PHE A 601 -19.65 -15.09 8.31
CA PHE A 601 -18.78 -14.00 8.79
C PHE A 601 -17.32 -14.43 8.73
N THR A 602 -16.48 -13.58 8.15
CA THR A 602 -15.02 -13.72 8.17
C THR A 602 -14.39 -12.43 8.71
N ALA A 603 -13.21 -12.51 9.31
CA ALA A 603 -12.44 -11.35 9.74
C ALA A 603 -11.04 -11.37 9.07
N PRO A 604 -10.86 -10.77 7.87
CA PRO A 604 -9.66 -10.97 7.06
C PRO A 604 -8.30 -10.59 7.68
N PHE A 605 -8.29 -9.86 8.81
CA PHE A 605 -7.06 -9.56 9.55
C PHE A 605 -6.96 -10.27 10.91
N GLY A 606 -8.00 -10.97 11.35
CA GLY A 606 -8.09 -11.61 12.68
C GLY A 606 -8.10 -10.65 13.89
N THR A 607 -7.66 -9.41 13.69
CA THR A 607 -7.62 -8.34 14.69
C THR A 607 -8.89 -7.49 14.66
N PRO A 608 -9.26 -6.83 15.78
CA PRO A 608 -10.36 -5.89 15.81
C PRO A 608 -10.00 -4.55 15.14
N ILE A 609 -8.79 -4.04 15.33
CA ILE A 609 -8.45 -2.66 14.92
C ILE A 609 -8.15 -2.59 13.43
N THR A 610 -8.88 -1.72 12.73
CA THR A 610 -8.63 -1.28 11.35
C THR A 610 -8.43 0.25 11.32
N TYR A 611 -7.61 0.76 10.42
CA TYR A 611 -7.25 2.18 10.38
C TYR A 611 -8.47 3.07 10.08
N ASP A 612 -9.25 2.70 9.06
CA ASP A 612 -10.48 3.37 8.64
C ASP A 612 -11.59 2.37 8.29
N GLY A 613 -11.64 1.20 8.93
CA GLY A 613 -12.49 0.10 8.47
C GLY A 613 -11.85 -0.69 7.31
N LEU A 614 -12.55 -1.73 6.87
CA LEU A 614 -12.13 -2.65 5.81
C LEU A 614 -12.51 -2.11 4.41
N TYR A 615 -11.74 -2.48 3.38
CA TYR A 615 -12.09 -2.33 1.95
C TYR A 615 -11.79 -3.64 1.22
N ALA A 616 -12.49 -3.90 0.11
CA ALA A 616 -12.32 -5.07 -0.74
C ALA A 616 -12.18 -4.67 -2.23
N GLY A 617 -11.23 -5.27 -2.94
CA GLY A 617 -11.10 -5.21 -4.40
C GLY A 617 -11.23 -6.61 -5.01
N LEU A 618 -11.91 -6.73 -6.14
CA LEU A 618 -12.34 -8.00 -6.74
C LEU A 618 -11.97 -8.11 -8.23
N HIS A 619 -12.16 -9.30 -8.81
CA HIS A 619 -11.79 -9.65 -10.18
C HIS A 619 -12.71 -9.04 -11.26
N ALA A 620 -12.23 -9.01 -12.51
CA ALA A 620 -13.10 -8.98 -13.68
C ALA A 620 -12.64 -10.04 -14.68
N THR A 621 -13.34 -11.18 -14.76
CA THR A 621 -13.30 -12.01 -15.98
C THR A 621 -14.01 -11.24 -17.09
N SER A 622 -13.34 -11.00 -18.22
CA SER A 622 -14.05 -10.60 -19.44
C SER A 622 -14.95 -11.76 -19.91
N SER A 623 -16.18 -11.45 -20.33
CA SER A 623 -17.21 -12.42 -20.71
C SER A 623 -16.97 -13.01 -22.11
N ALA A 624 -15.87 -13.74 -22.24
CA ALA A 624 -15.31 -14.21 -23.50
C ALA A 624 -16.12 -15.33 -24.19
N ASN A 625 -17.23 -14.92 -24.83
CA ASN A 625 -17.78 -15.53 -26.05
C ASN A 625 -18.22 -17.01 -25.95
N THR A 626 -19.27 -17.27 -25.15
CA THR A 626 -19.97 -18.58 -25.11
C THR A 626 -20.86 -18.80 -26.33
N THR A 627 -20.26 -19.07 -27.49
CA THR A 627 -20.96 -19.54 -28.70
C THR A 627 -21.40 -21.02 -28.57
N ALA A 628 -22.23 -21.32 -27.57
CA ALA A 628 -22.68 -22.66 -27.19
C ALA A 628 -24.23 -22.77 -27.18
N ALA A 629 -24.74 -23.53 -28.15
CA ALA A 629 -26.14 -23.69 -28.55
C ALA A 629 -27.21 -23.90 -27.45
N ASN A 630 -28.42 -23.40 -27.75
CA ASN A 630 -29.70 -23.67 -27.08
C ASN A 630 -29.87 -25.12 -26.58
N GLN A 631 -30.18 -25.27 -25.29
CA GLN A 631 -31.02 -26.38 -24.80
C GLN A 631 -31.65 -26.03 -23.45
N GLU A 632 -32.98 -26.13 -23.34
CA GLU A 632 -33.70 -25.95 -22.07
C GLU A 632 -33.38 -27.12 -21.12
N ALA A 633 -32.85 -26.81 -19.93
CA ALA A 633 -32.69 -27.78 -18.86
C ALA A 633 -33.90 -27.73 -17.92
N ALA A 634 -34.60 -28.86 -17.76
CA ALA A 634 -35.76 -28.95 -16.87
C ALA A 634 -35.35 -28.91 -15.38
N PRO A 635 -36.18 -28.33 -14.49
CA PRO A 635 -35.83 -28.13 -13.08
C PRO A 635 -35.68 -29.44 -12.30
N VAL A 636 -34.68 -29.49 -11.41
CA VAL A 636 -34.38 -30.62 -10.52
C VAL A 636 -35.26 -30.56 -9.25
N PRO A 637 -35.82 -31.68 -8.76
CA PRO A 637 -36.64 -31.67 -7.54
C PRO A 637 -35.80 -31.51 -6.26
N VAL A 638 -36.30 -30.74 -5.29
CA VAL A 638 -35.66 -30.54 -3.97
C VAL A 638 -36.16 -31.60 -2.97
N GLU A 639 -35.24 -32.29 -2.28
CA GLU A 639 -35.60 -33.19 -1.17
C GLU A 639 -35.97 -32.42 0.12
N ALA A 640 -36.90 -32.97 0.89
CA ALA A 640 -37.33 -32.39 2.17
C ALA A 640 -36.35 -32.71 3.33
N PRO A 641 -36.14 -31.78 4.29
CA PRO A 641 -35.20 -31.97 5.39
C PRO A 641 -35.65 -33.06 6.38
N LYS A 642 -34.67 -33.74 6.97
CA LYS A 642 -34.87 -34.84 7.93
C LYS A 642 -35.09 -34.28 9.35
N ALA A 643 -36.00 -34.90 10.10
CA ALA A 643 -36.30 -34.49 11.47
C ALA A 643 -35.12 -34.80 12.42
N GLY A 644 -34.70 -33.80 13.22
CA GLY A 644 -33.69 -33.99 14.26
C GLY A 644 -33.22 -32.71 14.95
N GLU A 645 -33.12 -31.59 14.25
CA GLU A 645 -32.58 -30.34 14.82
C GLU A 645 -33.65 -29.47 15.48
N ALA A 646 -33.31 -28.90 16.65
CA ALA A 646 -34.22 -28.11 17.46
C ALA A 646 -34.16 -26.62 17.05
N ILE A 647 -35.20 -26.14 16.36
CA ILE A 647 -35.37 -24.72 16.03
C ILE A 647 -35.76 -23.95 17.29
N TYR A 648 -34.95 -22.98 17.70
CA TYR A 648 -35.28 -22.04 18.78
C TYR A 648 -36.00 -20.80 18.20
N THR A 649 -37.33 -20.86 18.09
CA THR A 649 -38.15 -19.70 17.75
C THR A 649 -38.28 -18.74 18.93
N ALA A 650 -37.51 -17.64 18.89
CA ALA A 650 -37.60 -16.55 19.86
C ALA A 650 -38.80 -15.63 19.58
N SER A 651 -40.03 -16.09 19.86
CA SER A 651 -41.21 -15.22 19.85
C SER A 651 -41.28 -14.39 21.15
N ALA A 652 -40.89 -13.12 21.08
CA ALA A 652 -41.13 -12.14 22.13
C ALA A 652 -42.21 -11.15 21.68
N ASP A 653 -43.33 -11.11 22.41
CA ASP A 653 -44.40 -10.13 22.23
C ASP A 653 -43.84 -8.72 22.53
N PRO A 654 -44.07 -7.68 21.70
CA PRO A 654 -43.37 -6.39 21.84
C PRO A 654 -43.80 -5.65 23.11
N MET A 655 -42.86 -5.50 24.06
CA MET A 655 -43.07 -4.69 25.26
C MET A 655 -43.38 -3.24 24.91
N LYS A 656 -44.51 -2.73 25.38
CA LYS A 656 -45.00 -1.36 25.11
C LYS A 656 -44.22 -0.30 25.89
N HIS A 657 -42.98 -0.01 25.49
CA HIS A 657 -42.26 1.18 25.92
C HIS A 657 -42.53 2.35 24.96
N LYS A 658 -43.32 3.33 25.42
CA LYS A 658 -43.57 4.60 24.74
C LYS A 658 -42.33 5.50 24.80
N CYS A 659 -41.35 5.28 23.92
CA CYS A 659 -40.22 6.21 23.76
C CYS A 659 -40.59 7.30 22.75
N THR A 660 -40.96 8.49 23.22
CA THR A 660 -41.41 9.62 22.38
C THR A 660 -40.26 10.59 22.06
N CYS A 661 -39.05 10.08 21.84
CA CYS A 661 -37.90 10.91 21.46
C CYS A 661 -37.78 11.02 19.94
N ALA A 662 -37.23 12.14 19.44
CA ALA A 662 -37.21 12.44 18.01
C ALA A 662 -36.49 11.38 17.15
N GLY A 663 -35.48 10.69 17.71
CA GLY A 663 -34.78 9.61 17.00
C GLY A 663 -35.65 8.40 16.66
N CYS A 664 -36.66 8.09 17.49
CA CYS A 664 -37.61 7.01 17.18
C CYS A 664 -38.55 7.39 16.03
N THR A 665 -38.93 8.66 15.89
CA THR A 665 -39.76 9.14 14.77
C THR A 665 -39.02 9.03 13.44
N VAL A 666 -37.73 9.40 13.41
CA VAL A 666 -36.88 9.29 12.20
C VAL A 666 -36.72 7.83 11.75
N LEU A 667 -36.54 6.91 12.69
CA LEU A 667 -36.46 5.47 12.40
C LEU A 667 -37.77 4.90 11.80
N ALA A 668 -38.93 5.41 12.21
CA ALA A 668 -40.21 5.01 11.61
C ALA A 668 -40.37 5.56 10.17
N GLN A 669 -39.94 6.79 9.92
CA GLN A 669 -40.02 7.41 8.58
C GLN A 669 -39.06 6.75 7.57
N LEU A 670 -37.94 6.18 8.03
CA LEU A 670 -37.03 5.37 7.21
C LEU A 670 -37.60 4.00 6.82
N ALA A 671 -38.70 3.54 7.43
CA ALA A 671 -39.31 2.22 7.18
C ALA A 671 -40.39 2.21 6.07
N GLY A 672 -40.81 3.37 5.57
CA GLY A 672 -41.57 3.48 4.30
C GLY A 672 -43.06 3.10 4.31
N THR A 673 -43.71 2.97 5.48
CA THR A 673 -45.14 2.63 5.56
C THR A 673 -46.00 3.77 6.12
N ASP A 674 -46.36 4.74 5.26
CA ASP A 674 -47.41 5.73 5.56
C ASP A 674 -48.79 5.13 5.28
N GLU A 675 -49.40 4.44 6.25
CA GLU A 675 -50.87 4.35 6.28
C GLU A 675 -51.46 4.20 7.70
N LEU A 676 -52.40 5.09 8.03
CA LEU A 676 -53.17 5.09 9.28
C LEU A 676 -54.53 4.41 9.06
N LEU A 677 -54.55 3.07 9.06
CA LEU A 677 -55.79 2.30 9.11
C LEU A 677 -55.91 1.47 10.39
N SER A 678 -57.15 1.33 10.86
CA SER A 678 -57.50 0.76 12.17
C SER A 678 -58.51 -0.39 12.03
N THR A 679 -58.65 -1.19 13.09
CA THR A 679 -59.60 -2.32 13.26
C THR A 679 -59.38 -3.53 12.32
N ILE A 680 -58.78 -4.64 12.75
CA ILE A 680 -59.37 -5.75 13.57
C ILE A 680 -60.56 -6.43 12.86
N PRO A 681 -60.65 -7.79 12.74
CA PRO A 681 -59.97 -8.84 13.52
C PRO A 681 -59.23 -9.94 12.72
N VAL A 682 -58.59 -10.84 13.49
CA VAL A 682 -57.96 -12.11 13.07
C VAL A 682 -59.01 -13.18 12.72
N ALA A 683 -58.66 -14.06 11.78
CA ALA A 683 -59.07 -15.47 11.74
C ALA A 683 -57.84 -16.33 11.37
#